data_AF-A0A1C6HRT2-F1
#
_entry.id   AF-A0A1C6HRT2-F1
#
_cell.length_a   1.000
_cell.length_b   1.000
_cell.length_c   1.000
_cell.angle_alpha   90.00
_cell.angle_beta   90.00
_cell.angle_gamma   90.00
#
_symmetry.space_group_name_H-M   'P 1'
#
loop_
_entity.id
_entity.type
_entity.pdbx_description
1 polymer ?
#
loop_
_entity_poly.entity_id
_entity_poly.type
_entity_poly.pdbx_seq_one_letter_code
_entity_poly.pdbx_strand_id
1 'polypeptide(L)'
;MKRRILAGALSAALVLSLTGCQQTPAETSPTPSGSPEAQGIYTPGEYTASAKGYGGDVTVTMTFDANSITDVAIVGDSETSGIGSNAVEQMPQQILDAQSAEVDGVSGATFTSDAVRAAAADCIAQAKGEDATAEVKMAPGTYTAYSESYRARDGLNVTVEVSETEILSITVDTENTSDTPTILQAAIDKMIPRMIENQSITVDSITGATVSSNAIKAATKTALEEALVAGGSDASAVSAFQVDVPKKGGEETIDTQVLVIGMGGSGTTAALAAAEEGLQVLAIDKAGRYGGTSSITTEALFVNPPKFQAEHNNGEDYTDADVMYDAWVAYGEGDAKEDIVHRMIYESGEVLDWLVYDHDVGFAEPMTGFTESDVYVTKYQWLPNDIMYNKAEIGAYFDGMWSDFEALGGTYMLETEGYELIYDEATNTVTGAKARNLADGTEYTINADAVILATGGYAGSPEMEQELLRNDYYPLNGVWKHLGSTQNDGKMLQAAMDIGAGTYNISMPPEVHNSGTETWLTTQFEAHYIEGEVGKVTGRPAFWTEGDLPANLGWSADSLAVDANGERFTSETGVSFLDPWIAGPNYYSIWSQEQLDKIAAEGFDTDRSGPSAEFLSSGTPIPIGTPVPNVDEVMAAAEEAGIVVKADTIEELAEKLGMDPAVLSATVETYNGYCDAGVDEQFGKPAEFLDKVGEGPYYCVIMASYCYGSCGGLNINSDMQVLAEDGETVINGLYAVGTDSMGVLFTEKKPYVTYGGANNGWGMVSGYLCGKGLGELLNQE
;
A
#
# COMPACT_ATOMS: atom_id res chain seq x y z
N MET A 1 -6.04 2.83 -60.72
CA MET A 1 -5.18 2.99 -61.92
C MET A 1 -3.77 2.55 -61.52
N LYS A 2 -3.34 1.39 -62.03
CA LYS A 2 -1.98 0.81 -62.16
C LYS A 2 -0.86 1.26 -61.17
N ARG A 3 -0.42 0.38 -60.25
CA ARG A 3 0.75 -0.56 -60.33
C ARG A 3 2.12 0.14 -60.16
N ARG A 4 2.83 -0.06 -59.03
CA ARG A 4 3.85 -1.11 -58.73
C ARG A 4 5.10 -1.08 -59.64
N ILE A 5 6.30 -1.11 -59.02
CA ILE A 5 7.55 -1.87 -59.34
C ILE A 5 8.61 -1.40 -58.28
N LEU A 6 9.09 -2.21 -57.30
CA LEU A 6 10.12 -3.31 -57.32
C LEU A 6 11.48 -2.85 -57.87
N ALA A 7 12.70 -3.26 -57.47
CA ALA A 7 13.35 -4.22 -56.57
C ALA A 7 14.82 -3.69 -56.44
N GLY A 8 15.66 -3.96 -55.43
CA GLY A 8 16.14 -5.27 -54.98
C GLY A 8 17.44 -5.69 -55.71
N ALA A 9 18.43 -6.16 -54.93
CA ALA A 9 19.60 -7.01 -55.29
C ALA A 9 20.85 -6.33 -55.91
N LEU A 10 22.10 -6.76 -55.73
CA LEU A 10 22.87 -7.65 -54.81
C LEU A 10 24.31 -7.72 -55.39
N SER A 11 25.33 -8.04 -54.58
CA SER A 11 26.52 -8.87 -54.96
C SER A 11 27.67 -8.24 -55.80
N ALA A 12 28.95 -8.61 -55.71
CA ALA A 12 29.70 -9.57 -54.87
C ALA A 12 31.22 -9.44 -55.11
N ALA A 13 31.97 -9.84 -54.08
CA ALA A 13 33.23 -10.61 -54.05
C ALA A 13 34.45 -10.24 -54.90
N LEU A 14 35.61 -10.20 -54.22
CA LEU A 14 36.83 -10.81 -54.74
C LEU A 14 37.57 -11.54 -53.60
N VAL A 15 37.74 -12.85 -53.77
CA VAL A 15 38.60 -13.75 -52.99
C VAL A 15 39.57 -14.42 -53.97
N LEU A 16 40.70 -14.91 -53.43
CA LEU A 16 41.77 -15.77 -53.97
C LEU A 16 43.07 -15.00 -54.23
N SER A 17 44.25 -15.42 -53.81
CA SER A 17 44.79 -16.61 -53.12
C SER A 17 46.32 -16.38 -53.04
N LEU A 18 47.13 -16.91 -52.11
CA LEU A 18 47.73 -18.25 -52.14
C LEU A 18 48.83 -18.35 -51.04
N THR A 19 48.72 -19.40 -50.21
CA THR A 19 49.76 -20.32 -49.68
C THR A 19 51.03 -19.84 -48.95
N GLY A 20 51.30 -20.50 -47.80
CA GLY A 20 52.65 -20.90 -47.40
C GLY A 20 52.79 -21.29 -45.92
N CYS A 21 52.86 -22.59 -45.62
CA CYS A 21 53.07 -23.17 -44.28
C CYS A 21 54.54 -23.10 -43.78
N GLN A 22 54.67 -23.31 -42.45
CA GLN A 22 55.72 -24.01 -41.68
C GLN A 22 56.86 -23.25 -40.95
N GLN A 23 56.80 -23.39 -39.61
CA GLN A 23 57.82 -23.79 -38.60
C GLN A 23 59.11 -22.96 -38.32
N THR A 24 59.25 -22.68 -37.01
CA THR A 24 60.32 -22.19 -36.09
C THR A 24 61.76 -22.71 -36.35
N PRO A 25 62.87 -22.24 -35.69
CA PRO A 25 63.03 -21.22 -34.61
C PRO A 25 64.32 -20.34 -34.62
N ALA A 26 64.42 -19.47 -33.60
CA ALA A 26 65.61 -19.01 -32.83
C ALA A 26 66.27 -17.63 -33.11
N GLU A 27 66.26 -16.83 -32.04
CA GLU A 27 67.19 -15.79 -31.53
C GLU A 27 68.02 -14.90 -32.48
N THR A 28 67.87 -13.57 -32.35
CA THR A 28 68.91 -12.61 -31.88
C THR A 28 68.42 -11.14 -31.96
N SER A 29 68.68 -10.35 -30.91
CA SER A 29 68.46 -8.90 -30.78
C SER A 29 69.32 -8.07 -31.79
N PRO A 30 69.21 -6.72 -31.94
CA PRO A 30 68.38 -5.73 -31.25
C PRO A 30 67.67 -4.68 -32.17
N THR A 31 66.89 -3.82 -31.51
CA THR A 31 66.03 -2.66 -31.88
C THR A 31 66.48 -1.77 -33.06
N PRO A 32 65.54 -1.09 -33.76
CA PRO A 32 65.20 0.28 -33.31
C PRO A 32 63.71 0.70 -33.47
N SER A 33 63.29 1.56 -32.53
CA SER A 33 62.50 2.78 -32.73
C SER A 33 61.06 2.69 -33.30
N GLY A 34 60.09 2.81 -32.39
CA GLY A 34 59.10 3.91 -32.36
C GLY A 34 58.08 4.01 -33.49
N SER A 35 56.82 3.71 -33.18
CA SER A 35 55.62 4.13 -33.91
C SER A 35 54.64 4.74 -32.88
N PRO A 36 53.83 5.75 -33.26
CA PRO A 36 53.14 6.64 -32.32
C PRO A 36 52.05 5.94 -31.51
N GLU A 37 52.01 6.21 -30.21
CA GLU A 37 50.93 5.77 -29.31
C GLU A 37 49.59 6.33 -29.78
N ALA A 38 48.59 5.45 -29.91
CA ALA A 38 47.20 5.85 -30.03
C ALA A 38 46.80 6.49 -28.69
N GLN A 39 46.21 7.68 -28.75
CA GLN A 39 45.63 8.33 -27.57
C GLN A 39 44.45 7.46 -27.10
N GLY A 40 44.55 6.89 -25.91
CA GLY A 40 43.49 6.09 -25.30
C GLY A 40 42.22 6.91 -25.07
N ILE A 41 41.07 6.24 -25.07
CA ILE A 41 39.74 6.81 -24.77
C ILE A 41 39.66 7.25 -23.31
N TYR A 42 40.29 6.51 -22.41
CA TYR A 42 40.28 6.77 -20.98
C TYR A 42 41.69 7.03 -20.46
N THR A 43 41.78 7.81 -19.40
CA THR A 43 42.94 7.88 -18.52
C THR A 43 42.91 6.63 -17.63
N PRO A 44 43.86 5.69 -17.80
CA PRO A 44 43.85 4.45 -17.03
C PRO A 44 43.89 4.72 -15.53
N GLY A 45 43.07 4.01 -14.76
CA GLY A 45 42.93 4.26 -13.33
C GLY A 45 41.63 3.70 -12.78
N GLU A 46 41.49 3.84 -11.47
CA GLU A 46 40.28 3.52 -10.73
C GLU A 46 39.56 4.83 -10.40
N TYR A 47 38.26 4.87 -10.67
CA TYR A 47 37.40 6.01 -10.39
C TYR A 47 36.23 5.53 -9.55
N THR A 48 35.80 6.36 -8.61
CA THR A 48 34.68 6.05 -7.73
C THR A 48 33.73 7.23 -7.74
N ALA A 49 32.44 6.93 -7.88
CA ALA A 49 31.36 7.87 -7.78
C ALA A 49 30.24 7.24 -6.95
N SER A 50 29.33 8.07 -6.47
CA SER A 50 28.17 7.60 -5.70
C SER A 50 26.96 8.39 -6.14
N ALA A 51 25.82 7.71 -6.21
CA ALA A 51 24.54 8.33 -6.49
C ALA A 51 23.49 7.74 -5.53
N LYS A 52 22.36 8.43 -5.37
CA LYS A 52 21.34 8.02 -4.40
C LYS A 52 20.49 6.87 -4.95
N GLY A 53 20.57 5.71 -4.29
CA GLY A 53 19.66 4.58 -4.45
C GLY A 53 18.40 4.72 -3.60
N TYR A 54 17.64 3.63 -3.47
CA TYR A 54 16.39 3.62 -2.71
C TYR A 54 16.61 3.70 -1.19
N GLY A 55 17.58 2.94 -0.68
CA GLY A 55 17.85 2.82 0.75
C GLY A 55 19.07 3.62 1.22
N GLY A 56 19.87 4.17 0.32
CA GLY A 56 20.96 5.06 0.66
C GLY A 56 21.87 5.35 -0.52
N ASP A 57 23.14 5.63 -0.25
CA ASP A 57 24.11 5.86 -1.32
C ASP A 57 24.50 4.53 -1.96
N VAL A 58 24.51 4.50 -3.29
CA VAL A 58 25.06 3.41 -4.08
C VAL A 58 26.38 3.90 -4.66
N THR A 59 27.47 3.30 -4.19
CA THR A 59 28.83 3.63 -4.63
C THR A 59 29.26 2.67 -5.73
N VAL A 60 29.69 3.23 -6.86
CA VAL A 60 30.25 2.47 -7.98
C VAL A 60 31.74 2.80 -8.09
N THR A 61 32.58 1.78 -8.07
CA THR A 61 34.02 1.85 -8.35
C THR A 61 34.28 1.16 -9.68
N MET A 62 34.85 1.87 -10.64
CA MET A 62 35.18 1.34 -11.97
C MET A 62 36.67 1.47 -12.25
N THR A 63 37.26 0.41 -12.82
CA THR A 63 38.65 0.42 -13.27
C THR A 63 38.72 0.49 -14.79
N PHE A 64 39.59 1.34 -15.31
CA PHE A 64 39.77 1.57 -16.74
C PHE A 64 41.21 1.26 -17.16
N ASP A 65 41.36 0.64 -18.33
CA ASP A 65 42.59 0.74 -19.09
C ASP A 65 42.47 1.87 -20.13
N ALA A 66 43.44 1.98 -21.04
CA ALA A 66 43.43 3.07 -22.02
C ALA A 66 42.22 3.04 -22.98
N ASN A 67 41.50 1.93 -23.10
CA ASN A 67 40.46 1.75 -24.12
C ASN A 67 39.16 1.09 -23.61
N SER A 68 39.11 0.58 -22.39
CA SER A 68 38.02 -0.26 -21.89
C SER A 68 37.83 -0.16 -20.37
N ILE A 69 36.61 -0.51 -19.93
CA ILE A 69 36.28 -0.76 -18.52
C ILE A 69 36.72 -2.20 -18.21
N THR A 70 37.60 -2.36 -17.22
CA THR A 70 38.19 -3.65 -16.86
C THR A 70 37.62 -4.24 -15.58
N ASP A 71 37.00 -3.43 -14.72
CA ASP A 71 36.33 -3.87 -13.50
C ASP A 71 35.22 -2.91 -13.08
N VAL A 72 34.17 -3.44 -12.45
CA VAL A 72 33.07 -2.67 -11.87
C VAL A 72 32.69 -3.31 -10.53
N ALA A 73 32.75 -2.54 -9.46
CA ALA A 73 32.30 -2.94 -8.13
C ALA A 73 31.23 -1.96 -7.65
N ILE A 74 30.17 -2.49 -7.05
CA ILE A 74 29.04 -1.70 -6.55
C ILE A 74 28.84 -2.02 -5.07
N VAL A 75 28.65 -1.00 -4.25
CA VAL A 75 28.33 -1.10 -2.83
C VAL A 75 27.04 -0.34 -2.58
N GLY A 76 26.08 -0.96 -1.91
CA GLY A 76 24.76 -0.39 -1.62
C GLY A 76 24.16 -1.03 -0.37
N ASP A 77 24.92 -1.08 0.72
CA ASP A 77 24.58 -1.84 1.93
C ASP A 77 23.28 -1.36 2.63
N SER A 78 22.81 -0.16 2.29
CA SER A 78 21.57 0.40 2.82
C SER A 78 20.35 0.12 1.92
N GLU A 79 20.53 -0.47 0.74
CA GLU A 79 19.44 -0.79 -0.18
C GLU A 79 18.52 -1.90 0.38
N THR A 80 17.25 -1.85 -0.02
CA THR A 80 16.25 -2.84 0.41
C THR A 80 16.67 -4.25 -0.01
N SER A 81 16.82 -5.14 0.97
CA SER A 81 17.17 -6.54 0.73
C SER A 81 16.13 -7.23 -0.15
N GLY A 82 16.57 -7.96 -1.16
CA GLY A 82 15.71 -8.67 -2.11
C GLY A 82 15.09 -7.79 -3.19
N ILE A 83 15.27 -6.46 -3.13
CA ILE A 83 14.81 -5.51 -4.15
C ILE A 83 16.03 -4.76 -4.71
N GLY A 84 16.55 -3.77 -3.98
CA GLY A 84 17.69 -2.96 -4.42
C GLY A 84 19.00 -3.74 -4.45
N SER A 85 19.18 -4.74 -3.57
CA SER A 85 20.35 -5.62 -3.61
C SER A 85 20.49 -6.37 -4.94
N ASN A 86 19.38 -6.67 -5.63
CA ASN A 86 19.42 -7.33 -6.94
C ASN A 86 20.11 -6.45 -8.01
N ALA A 87 19.91 -5.12 -7.96
CA ALA A 87 20.60 -4.19 -8.84
C ALA A 87 22.11 -4.13 -8.54
N VAL A 88 22.48 -4.12 -7.25
CA VAL A 88 23.89 -4.15 -6.81
C VAL A 88 24.61 -5.42 -7.29
N GLU A 89 23.92 -6.56 -7.29
CA GLU A 89 24.49 -7.85 -7.70
C GLU A 89 24.56 -8.05 -9.22
N GLN A 90 23.55 -7.60 -9.98
CA GLN A 90 23.42 -7.95 -11.40
C GLN A 90 24.07 -6.93 -12.36
N MET A 91 24.00 -5.64 -12.03
CA MET A 91 24.44 -4.58 -12.95
C MET A 91 25.97 -4.46 -13.17
N PRO A 92 26.88 -4.88 -12.26
CA PRO A 92 28.31 -4.82 -12.55
C PRO A 92 28.70 -5.58 -13.82
N GLN A 93 28.14 -6.78 -14.00
CA GLN A 93 28.41 -7.60 -15.19
C GLN A 93 27.77 -6.99 -16.45
N GLN A 94 26.57 -6.43 -16.34
CA GLN A 94 25.91 -5.76 -17.47
C GLN A 94 26.73 -4.57 -17.99
N ILE A 95 27.28 -3.75 -17.10
CA ILE A 95 28.14 -2.60 -17.45
C ILE A 95 29.44 -3.06 -18.10
N LEU A 96 30.06 -4.12 -17.56
CA LEU A 96 31.27 -4.72 -18.14
C LEU A 96 31.01 -5.26 -19.56
N ASP A 97 29.88 -5.93 -19.78
CA ASP A 97 29.52 -6.49 -21.08
C ASP A 97 29.17 -5.40 -22.10
N ALA A 98 28.45 -4.36 -21.67
CA ALA A 98 28.05 -3.24 -22.51
C ALA A 98 29.19 -2.25 -22.77
N GLN A 99 30.24 -2.24 -21.93
CA GLN A 99 31.28 -1.21 -21.91
C GLN A 99 30.70 0.21 -21.82
N SER A 100 29.58 0.35 -21.10
CA SER A 100 28.74 1.55 -21.02
C SER A 100 27.93 1.56 -19.73
N ALA A 101 27.58 2.75 -19.22
CA ALA A 101 26.60 2.92 -18.16
C ALA A 101 25.15 2.76 -18.65
N GLU A 102 24.91 2.82 -19.96
CA GLU A 102 23.60 2.62 -20.59
C GLU A 102 23.25 1.11 -20.63
N VAL A 103 22.76 0.59 -19.51
CA VAL A 103 22.32 -0.81 -19.33
C VAL A 103 20.89 -0.87 -18.81
N ASP A 104 20.21 -1.98 -19.09
CA ASP A 104 18.84 -2.20 -18.65
C ASP A 104 18.73 -2.18 -17.11
N GLY A 105 17.61 -1.65 -16.60
CA GLY A 105 17.34 -1.69 -15.16
C GLY A 105 16.99 -3.09 -14.68
N VAL A 106 17.23 -3.39 -13.42
CA VAL A 106 16.73 -4.62 -12.79
C VAL A 106 15.27 -4.41 -12.41
N SER A 107 14.40 -5.30 -12.89
CA SER A 107 12.95 -5.23 -12.60
C SER A 107 12.69 -5.17 -11.09
N GLY A 108 11.82 -4.25 -10.66
CA GLY A 108 11.55 -3.99 -9.25
C GLY A 108 12.58 -3.13 -8.51
N ALA A 109 13.76 -2.86 -9.09
CA ALA A 109 14.86 -2.12 -8.45
C ALA A 109 15.21 -0.79 -9.16
N THR A 110 14.21 -0.13 -9.76
CA THR A 110 14.40 1.03 -10.65
C THR A 110 15.26 2.13 -10.04
N PHE A 111 15.00 2.54 -8.80
CA PHE A 111 15.77 3.61 -8.12
C PHE A 111 17.24 3.23 -7.91
N THR A 112 17.49 2.00 -7.47
CA THR A 112 18.86 1.49 -7.31
C THR A 112 19.56 1.38 -8.66
N SER A 113 18.85 0.91 -9.70
CA SER A 113 19.40 0.83 -11.06
C SER A 113 19.75 2.19 -11.64
N ASP A 114 18.91 3.20 -11.42
CA ASP A 114 19.20 4.58 -11.79
C ASP A 114 20.46 5.11 -11.10
N ALA A 115 20.60 4.83 -9.79
CA ALA A 115 21.77 5.24 -9.02
C ALA A 115 23.06 4.60 -9.56
N VAL A 116 23.01 3.29 -9.83
CA VAL A 116 24.14 2.58 -10.45
C VAL A 116 24.52 3.19 -11.80
N ARG A 117 23.54 3.48 -12.67
CA ARG A 117 23.80 4.11 -13.97
C ARG A 117 24.44 5.48 -13.83
N ALA A 118 23.91 6.33 -12.95
CA ALA A 118 24.42 7.67 -12.72
C ALA A 118 25.87 7.63 -12.19
N ALA A 119 26.15 6.83 -11.16
CA ALA A 119 27.50 6.70 -10.62
C ALA A 119 28.48 6.05 -11.62
N ALA A 120 28.03 5.08 -12.43
CA ALA A 120 28.85 4.51 -13.49
C ALA A 120 29.15 5.54 -14.60
N ALA A 121 28.17 6.35 -14.99
CA ALA A 121 28.36 7.42 -15.96
C ALA A 121 29.38 8.46 -15.46
N ASP A 122 29.31 8.84 -14.19
CA ASP A 122 30.28 9.75 -13.55
C ASP A 122 31.70 9.17 -13.55
N CYS A 123 31.85 7.89 -13.21
CA CYS A 123 33.15 7.21 -13.30
C CYS A 123 33.71 7.23 -14.74
N ILE A 124 32.86 7.01 -15.75
CA ILE A 124 33.24 7.07 -17.16
C ILE A 124 33.65 8.49 -17.58
N ALA A 125 32.91 9.52 -17.15
CA ALA A 125 33.22 10.92 -17.44
C ALA A 125 34.55 11.35 -16.81
N GLN A 126 34.78 11.00 -15.54
CA GLN A 126 36.06 11.21 -14.85
C GLN A 126 37.22 10.54 -15.59
N ALA A 127 37.02 9.28 -16.04
CA ALA A 127 38.04 8.54 -16.78
C ALA A 127 38.36 9.17 -18.15
N LYS A 128 37.40 9.82 -18.81
CA LYS A 128 37.63 10.56 -20.07
C LYS A 128 38.34 11.90 -19.88
N GLY A 129 38.50 12.37 -18.64
CA GLY A 129 38.98 13.71 -18.35
C GLY A 129 37.98 14.80 -18.77
N GLU A 130 36.68 14.46 -18.79
CA GLU A 130 35.61 15.43 -18.95
C GLU A 130 35.52 16.22 -17.63
N ASP A 131 36.00 17.47 -17.68
CA ASP A 131 36.17 18.36 -16.54
C ASP A 131 34.80 18.69 -15.91
N ALA A 132 34.63 18.45 -14.61
CA ALA A 132 33.47 18.85 -13.79
C ALA A 132 33.39 20.39 -13.57
N THR A 133 33.79 21.17 -14.58
CA THR A 133 33.83 22.64 -14.56
C THR A 133 32.90 23.27 -15.60
N ALA A 134 32.11 22.46 -16.32
CA ALA A 134 30.95 22.97 -17.02
C ALA A 134 29.95 23.52 -15.98
N GLU A 135 29.61 24.80 -16.10
CA GLU A 135 28.64 25.45 -15.23
C GLU A 135 27.29 24.75 -15.45
N VAL A 136 26.80 24.03 -14.42
CA VAL A 136 25.50 23.35 -14.47
C VAL A 136 24.42 24.41 -14.62
N LYS A 137 23.77 24.41 -15.78
CA LYS A 137 22.72 25.36 -16.14
C LYS A 137 21.50 24.66 -16.70
N MET A 138 20.35 25.04 -16.17
CA MET A 138 19.05 24.79 -16.77
C MET A 138 18.70 25.93 -17.73
N ALA A 139 17.85 25.66 -18.70
CA ALA A 139 17.15 26.74 -19.41
C ALA A 139 15.99 27.22 -18.55
N PRO A 140 15.89 28.53 -18.24
CA PRO A 140 14.76 29.05 -17.46
C PRO A 140 13.43 28.79 -18.16
N GLY A 141 12.46 28.30 -17.42
CA GLY A 141 11.15 27.96 -17.97
C GLY A 141 10.40 26.95 -17.14
N THR A 142 9.38 26.37 -17.76
CA THR A 142 8.47 25.41 -17.13
C THR A 142 8.54 24.08 -17.89
N TYR A 143 8.73 23.01 -17.14
CA TYR A 143 8.90 21.65 -17.62
C TYR A 143 7.86 20.76 -16.95
N THR A 144 7.20 19.87 -17.68
CA THR A 144 6.17 18.99 -17.12
C THR A 144 6.49 17.55 -17.48
N ALA A 145 6.54 16.71 -16.45
CA ALA A 145 6.83 15.29 -16.60
C ALA A 145 5.77 14.45 -15.89
N TYR A 146 5.65 13.20 -16.34
CA TYR A 146 4.73 12.22 -15.80
C TYR A 146 5.49 11.15 -15.01
N SER A 147 4.92 10.66 -13.91
CA SER A 147 5.38 9.47 -13.21
C SER A 147 4.20 8.60 -12.80
N GLU A 148 4.35 7.28 -12.87
CA GLU A 148 3.34 6.35 -12.33
C GLU A 148 3.25 6.49 -10.80
N SER A 149 2.04 6.34 -10.26
CA SER A 149 1.76 6.46 -8.82
C SER A 149 0.83 5.33 -8.36
N TYR A 150 -0.18 5.61 -7.53
CA TYR A 150 -0.94 4.58 -6.82
C TYR A 150 -1.72 3.61 -7.72
N ARG A 151 -2.40 4.11 -8.76
CA ARG A 151 -2.98 3.24 -9.81
C ARG A 151 -2.23 3.39 -11.12
N ALA A 152 -2.04 2.24 -11.77
CA ALA A 152 -1.45 2.16 -13.10
C ALA A 152 -2.19 3.07 -14.08
N ARG A 153 -1.43 3.74 -14.96
CA ARG A 153 -1.93 4.66 -16.01
C ARG A 153 -2.62 5.95 -15.52
N ASP A 154 -2.85 6.08 -14.22
CA ASP A 154 -3.42 7.26 -13.56
C ASP A 154 -2.42 7.89 -12.57
N GLY A 155 -1.17 8.06 -13.02
CA GLY A 155 -0.07 8.62 -12.23
C GLY A 155 -0.17 10.12 -11.97
N LEU A 156 0.96 10.78 -11.79
CA LEU A 156 1.07 12.21 -11.49
C LEU A 156 1.76 12.96 -12.63
N ASN A 157 1.14 14.04 -13.08
CA ASN A 157 1.82 15.07 -13.86
C ASN A 157 2.37 16.13 -12.90
N VAL A 158 3.66 16.41 -13.00
CA VAL A 158 4.34 17.41 -12.17
C VAL A 158 4.99 18.45 -13.06
N THR A 159 4.66 19.71 -12.79
CA THR A 159 5.18 20.88 -13.48
C THR A 159 6.20 21.58 -12.60
N VAL A 160 7.42 21.73 -13.11
CA VAL A 160 8.55 22.37 -12.42
C VAL A 160 8.92 23.67 -13.15
N GLU A 161 8.96 24.78 -12.42
CA GLU A 161 9.51 26.05 -12.91
C GLU A 161 10.94 26.20 -12.40
N VAL A 162 11.86 26.55 -13.30
CA VAL A 162 13.29 26.68 -12.98
C VAL A 162 13.87 27.99 -13.49
N SER A 163 14.89 28.48 -12.80
CA SER A 163 15.83 29.49 -13.29
C SER A 163 17.02 28.84 -13.99
N GLU A 164 18.13 29.56 -14.22
CA GLU A 164 19.35 28.93 -14.73
C GLU A 164 19.96 27.94 -13.73
N THR A 165 19.69 28.11 -12.42
CA THR A 165 20.40 27.38 -11.36
C THR A 165 19.52 26.88 -10.23
N GLU A 166 18.22 27.23 -10.22
CA GLU A 166 17.33 26.96 -9.08
C GLU A 166 15.96 26.43 -9.53
N ILE A 167 15.39 25.57 -8.71
CA ILE A 167 13.97 25.20 -8.68
C ILE A 167 13.20 26.36 -8.06
N LEU A 168 12.28 26.95 -8.80
CA LEU A 168 11.45 28.07 -8.37
C LEU A 168 10.10 27.61 -7.83
N SER A 169 9.48 26.63 -8.49
CA SER A 169 8.21 26.05 -8.05
C SER A 169 8.04 24.62 -8.56
N ILE A 170 7.26 23.83 -7.83
CA ILE A 170 6.81 22.49 -8.21
C ILE A 170 5.29 22.47 -8.00
N THR A 171 4.54 22.13 -9.03
CA THR A 171 3.07 22.03 -9.01
C THR A 171 2.66 20.65 -9.46
N VAL A 172 1.70 20.04 -8.77
CA VAL A 172 1.17 18.71 -9.08
C VAL A 172 -0.24 18.85 -9.63
N ASP A 173 -0.56 18.09 -10.69
CA ASP A 173 -1.92 17.98 -11.19
C ASP A 173 -2.75 17.08 -10.27
N THR A 174 -3.57 17.70 -9.42
CA THR A 174 -4.46 17.01 -8.47
C THR A 174 -5.78 16.57 -9.10
N GLU A 175 -6.10 17.01 -10.32
CA GLU A 175 -7.36 16.71 -11.00
C GLU A 175 -7.21 15.45 -11.87
N ASN A 176 -6.05 15.27 -12.51
CA ASN A 176 -5.80 14.17 -13.44
C ASN A 176 -4.94 13.04 -12.85
N THR A 177 -5.04 12.78 -11.55
CA THR A 177 -4.43 11.62 -10.86
C THR A 177 -5.39 10.71 -10.06
N SER A 178 -5.09 9.42 -9.97
CA SER A 178 -5.82 8.45 -9.12
C SER A 178 -5.38 8.44 -7.67
N ASP A 179 -4.35 9.21 -7.32
CA ASP A 179 -3.88 9.31 -5.96
C ASP A 179 -4.97 9.87 -5.04
N THR A 180 -5.04 9.30 -3.83
CA THR A 180 -6.00 9.75 -2.83
C THR A 180 -5.74 11.21 -2.47
N PRO A 181 -6.71 12.13 -2.66
CA PRO A 181 -6.49 13.57 -2.48
C PRO A 181 -5.85 13.94 -1.15
N THR A 182 -6.33 13.40 -0.02
CA THR A 182 -5.79 13.70 1.33
C THR A 182 -4.35 13.24 1.51
N ILE A 183 -4.01 12.08 0.94
CA ILE A 183 -2.65 11.50 0.99
C ILE A 183 -1.71 12.32 0.10
N LEU A 184 -2.12 12.61 -1.13
CA LEU A 184 -1.34 13.42 -2.07
C LEU A 184 -1.08 14.82 -1.52
N GLN A 185 -2.08 15.42 -0.89
CA GLN A 185 -1.97 16.76 -0.31
C GLN A 185 -0.89 16.80 0.79
N ALA A 186 -0.71 15.72 1.56
CA ALA A 186 0.37 15.65 2.55
C ALA A 186 1.76 15.77 1.91
N ALA A 187 1.98 15.10 0.76
CA ALA A 187 3.22 15.22 0.00
C ALA A 187 3.40 16.64 -0.56
N ILE A 188 2.33 17.24 -1.08
CA ILE A 188 2.35 18.61 -1.61
C ILE A 188 2.70 19.63 -0.50
N ASP A 189 2.02 19.56 0.64
CA ASP A 189 2.15 20.57 1.70
C ASP A 189 3.46 20.50 2.47
N LYS A 190 4.06 19.30 2.56
CA LYS A 190 5.23 19.05 3.41
C LYS A 190 6.51 18.83 2.62
N MET A 191 6.46 18.05 1.54
CA MET A 191 7.66 17.63 0.81
C MET A 191 8.12 18.67 -0.22
N ILE A 192 7.20 19.20 -1.02
CA ILE A 192 7.55 20.19 -2.07
C ILE A 192 8.25 21.42 -1.49
N PRO A 193 7.79 22.02 -0.37
CA PRO A 193 8.52 23.12 0.27
C PRO A 193 9.95 22.73 0.66
N ARG A 194 10.18 21.52 1.17
CA ARG A 194 11.53 21.02 1.49
C ARG A 194 12.39 20.89 0.25
N MET A 195 11.82 20.39 -0.86
CA MET A 195 12.55 20.24 -2.12
C MET A 195 13.01 21.59 -2.65
N ILE A 196 12.15 22.60 -2.60
CA ILE A 196 12.46 23.96 -3.04
C ILE A 196 13.45 24.63 -2.07
N GLU A 197 13.23 24.54 -0.76
CA GLU A 197 14.13 25.15 0.24
C GLU A 197 15.55 24.60 0.14
N ASN A 198 15.68 23.29 -0.02
CA ASN A 198 16.98 22.61 -0.07
C ASN A 198 17.53 22.46 -1.48
N GLN A 199 16.78 22.89 -2.50
CA GLN A 199 17.11 22.68 -3.92
C GLN A 199 17.45 21.20 -4.19
N SER A 200 16.68 20.29 -3.60
CA SER A 200 16.99 18.87 -3.57
C SER A 200 15.76 18.00 -3.77
N ILE A 201 15.83 17.02 -4.66
CA ILE A 201 14.79 16.00 -4.86
C ILE A 201 14.98 14.78 -3.95
N THR A 202 16.04 14.74 -3.13
CA THR A 202 16.36 13.63 -2.22
C THR A 202 15.93 13.88 -0.77
N VAL A 203 15.07 14.88 -0.53
CA VAL A 203 14.44 15.09 0.79
C VAL A 203 13.63 13.86 1.23
N ASP A 204 13.39 13.70 2.53
CA ASP A 204 12.60 12.57 3.05
C ASP A 204 11.17 12.54 2.45
N SER A 205 10.71 11.34 2.06
CA SER A 205 9.32 11.11 1.66
C SER A 205 8.39 11.28 2.85
N ILE A 206 7.13 11.62 2.59
CA ILE A 206 6.14 11.78 3.65
C ILE A 206 5.60 10.42 4.07
N THR A 207 5.75 10.09 5.35
CA THR A 207 5.12 8.90 5.95
C THR A 207 3.63 8.92 5.70
N GLY A 208 3.11 7.84 5.11
CA GLY A 208 1.71 7.73 4.70
C GLY A 208 1.38 8.21 3.30
N ALA A 209 2.31 8.88 2.62
CA ALA A 209 2.20 9.31 1.24
C ALA A 209 3.43 8.91 0.42
N THR A 210 4.03 7.75 0.72
CA THR A 210 5.31 7.31 0.15
C THR A 210 5.25 7.14 -1.36
N VAL A 211 4.18 6.52 -1.89
CA VAL A 211 4.00 6.31 -3.34
C VAL A 211 3.90 7.65 -4.06
N SER A 212 2.99 8.53 -3.62
CA SER A 212 2.83 9.89 -4.16
C SER A 212 4.11 10.71 -4.05
N SER A 213 4.83 10.61 -2.92
CA SER A 213 6.11 11.30 -2.70
C SER A 213 7.15 10.86 -3.73
N ASN A 214 7.28 9.56 -3.96
CA ASN A 214 8.24 9.01 -4.92
C ASN A 214 7.89 9.37 -6.36
N ALA A 215 6.60 9.36 -6.71
CA ALA A 215 6.12 9.79 -8.03
C ALA A 215 6.40 11.30 -8.28
N ILE A 216 6.18 12.16 -7.27
CA ILE A 216 6.53 13.59 -7.37
C ILE A 216 8.04 13.77 -7.57
N LYS A 217 8.88 13.07 -6.80
CA LYS A 217 10.34 13.13 -6.94
C LYS A 217 10.80 12.65 -8.31
N ALA A 218 10.26 11.54 -8.80
CA ALA A 218 10.61 10.97 -10.10
C ALA A 218 10.22 11.91 -11.25
N ALA A 219 8.99 12.43 -11.27
CA ALA A 219 8.57 13.41 -12.27
C ALA A 219 9.40 14.71 -12.19
N THR A 220 9.70 15.19 -10.97
CA THR A 220 10.56 16.37 -10.79
C THR A 220 11.96 16.13 -11.36
N LYS A 221 12.56 14.96 -11.10
CA LYS A 221 13.86 14.55 -11.66
C LYS A 221 13.85 14.65 -13.18
N THR A 222 12.86 14.05 -13.84
CA THR A 222 12.74 14.09 -15.30
C THR A 222 12.58 15.53 -15.82
N ALA A 223 11.76 16.35 -15.18
CA ALA A 223 11.59 17.75 -15.57
C ALA A 223 12.91 18.56 -15.43
N LEU A 224 13.72 18.29 -14.41
CA LEU A 224 15.04 18.90 -14.23
C LEU A 224 16.05 18.43 -15.29
N GLU A 225 16.06 17.13 -15.62
CA GLU A 225 16.89 16.57 -16.69
C GLU A 225 16.58 17.25 -18.04
N GLU A 226 15.30 17.42 -18.37
CA GLU A 226 14.88 18.15 -19.58
C GLU A 226 15.32 19.62 -19.56
N ALA A 227 15.22 20.28 -18.41
CA ALA A 227 15.64 21.67 -18.24
C ALA A 227 17.16 21.84 -18.38
N LEU A 228 17.93 20.91 -17.82
CA LEU A 228 19.39 20.86 -17.93
C LEU A 228 19.83 20.69 -19.39
N VAL A 229 19.25 19.72 -20.09
CA VAL A 229 19.53 19.49 -21.51
C VAL A 229 19.19 20.72 -22.35
N ALA A 230 18.04 21.36 -22.08
CA ALA A 230 17.66 22.60 -22.75
C ALA A 230 18.60 23.78 -22.43
N GLY A 231 19.20 23.80 -21.23
CA GLY A 231 20.21 24.77 -20.78
C GLY A 231 21.62 24.52 -21.31
N GLY A 232 21.84 23.39 -21.99
CA GLY A 232 23.14 22.98 -22.53
C GLY A 232 24.01 22.18 -21.55
N SER A 233 23.44 21.72 -20.44
CA SER A 233 24.05 20.76 -19.51
C SER A 233 23.72 19.33 -19.92
N ASP A 234 24.48 18.36 -19.40
CA ASP A 234 24.11 16.94 -19.51
C ASP A 234 22.96 16.60 -18.55
N ALA A 235 22.11 15.63 -18.89
CA ALA A 235 21.02 15.19 -18.02
C ALA A 235 21.54 14.65 -16.67
N SER A 236 22.71 13.99 -16.66
CA SER A 236 23.37 13.49 -15.45
C SER A 236 23.73 14.59 -14.44
N ALA A 237 23.79 15.86 -14.88
CA ALA A 237 24.00 17.01 -14.00
C ALA A 237 22.81 17.25 -13.03
N VAL A 238 21.72 16.48 -13.14
CA VAL A 238 20.62 16.45 -12.16
C VAL A 238 21.10 16.06 -10.76
N SER A 239 22.26 15.41 -10.64
CA SER A 239 22.94 15.16 -9.36
C SER A 239 23.20 16.44 -8.55
N ALA A 240 23.29 17.61 -9.19
CA ALA A 240 23.37 18.91 -8.51
C ALA A 240 22.13 19.21 -7.64
N PHE A 241 20.99 18.57 -7.93
CA PHE A 241 19.74 18.66 -7.17
C PHE A 241 19.47 17.40 -6.32
N GLN A 242 20.49 16.59 -6.06
CA GLN A 242 20.39 15.39 -5.21
C GLN A 242 21.25 15.56 -3.95
N VAL A 243 21.08 16.71 -3.29
CA VAL A 243 21.87 17.09 -2.12
C VAL A 243 21.26 16.48 -0.85
N ASP A 244 22.08 15.82 -0.05
CA ASP A 244 21.66 15.32 1.26
C ASP A 244 21.24 16.47 2.18
N VAL A 245 20.06 16.34 2.79
CA VAL A 245 19.53 17.29 3.77
C VAL A 245 19.77 16.75 5.17
N PRO A 246 20.71 17.31 5.95
CA PRO A 246 20.99 16.81 7.28
C PRO A 246 19.81 17.09 8.22
N LYS A 247 19.45 16.06 9.01
CA LYS A 247 18.45 16.20 10.07
C LYS A 247 18.96 17.15 11.15
N LYS A 248 18.12 18.10 11.55
CA LYS A 248 18.43 19.10 12.59
C LYS A 248 18.76 18.43 13.93
N GLY A 249 18.01 17.38 14.27
CA GLY A 249 18.05 16.71 15.57
C GLY A 249 17.66 17.63 16.72
N GLY A 250 17.82 17.10 17.94
CA GLY A 250 17.55 17.83 19.17
C GLY A 250 16.83 16.95 20.19
N GLU A 251 16.69 17.47 21.41
CA GLU A 251 15.90 16.86 22.48
C GLU A 251 15.01 17.93 23.09
N GLU A 252 13.71 17.65 23.19
CA GLU A 252 12.73 18.52 23.81
C GLU A 252 11.88 17.77 24.84
N THR A 253 11.40 18.49 25.85
CA THR A 253 10.45 17.97 26.84
C THR A 253 9.18 18.79 26.77
N ILE A 254 8.04 18.10 26.68
CA ILE A 254 6.72 18.71 26.61
C ILE A 254 5.87 18.14 27.75
N ASP A 255 5.12 19.01 28.42
CA ASP A 255 4.14 18.62 29.44
C ASP A 255 2.73 18.92 28.91
N THR A 256 1.83 17.95 29.03
CA THR A 256 0.41 18.04 28.67
C THR A 256 -0.42 17.28 29.71
N GLN A 257 -1.74 17.49 29.77
CA GLN A 257 -2.59 16.62 30.62
C GLN A 257 -2.92 15.32 29.88
N VAL A 258 -3.33 15.44 28.62
CA VAL A 258 -3.65 14.30 27.77
C VAL A 258 -2.72 14.28 26.56
N LEU A 259 -2.11 13.12 26.31
CA LEU A 259 -1.38 12.81 25.08
C LEU A 259 -2.19 11.80 24.27
N VAL A 260 -2.55 12.16 23.03
CA VAL A 260 -3.17 11.25 22.07
C VAL A 260 -2.13 10.84 21.03
N ILE A 261 -1.91 9.53 20.87
CA ILE A 261 -0.96 8.99 19.89
C ILE A 261 -1.73 8.32 18.77
N GLY A 262 -1.64 8.90 17.57
CA GLY A 262 -2.45 8.58 16.41
C GLY A 262 -3.58 9.58 16.24
N MET A 263 -3.74 10.11 15.02
CA MET A 263 -4.69 11.15 14.65
C MET A 263 -5.69 10.63 13.60
N GLY A 264 -6.01 9.33 13.64
CA GLY A 264 -7.12 8.73 12.89
C GLY A 264 -8.50 9.14 13.42
N GLY A 265 -9.58 8.46 13.02
CA GLY A 265 -10.93 8.74 13.51
C GLY A 265 -11.05 8.69 15.04
N SER A 266 -10.48 7.65 15.67
CA SER A 266 -10.49 7.51 17.13
C SER A 266 -9.64 8.56 17.84
N GLY A 267 -8.45 8.87 17.31
CA GLY A 267 -7.58 9.90 17.87
C GLY A 267 -8.15 11.30 17.74
N THR A 268 -8.75 11.61 16.59
CA THR A 268 -9.41 12.91 16.33
C THR A 268 -10.57 13.13 17.29
N THR A 269 -11.47 12.15 17.41
CA THR A 269 -12.63 12.25 18.32
C THR A 269 -12.22 12.28 19.79
N ALA A 270 -11.20 11.50 20.19
CA ALA A 270 -10.66 11.54 21.55
C ALA A 270 -10.04 12.90 21.90
N ALA A 271 -9.17 13.43 21.02
CA ALA A 271 -8.50 14.69 21.24
C ALA A 271 -9.50 15.86 21.34
N LEU A 272 -10.47 15.89 20.41
CA LEU A 272 -11.48 16.93 20.36
C LEU A 272 -12.41 16.87 21.58
N ALA A 273 -12.96 15.70 21.91
CA ALA A 273 -13.83 15.54 23.07
C ALA A 273 -13.11 15.89 24.39
N ALA A 274 -11.83 15.52 24.55
CA ALA A 274 -11.05 15.90 25.73
C ALA A 274 -10.80 17.41 25.81
N ALA A 275 -10.52 18.08 24.68
CA ALA A 275 -10.32 19.52 24.63
C ALA A 275 -11.61 20.31 24.95
N GLU A 276 -12.78 19.80 24.54
CA GLU A 276 -14.08 20.39 24.90
C GLU A 276 -14.34 20.36 26.41
N GLU A 277 -13.78 19.37 27.12
CA GLU A 277 -13.82 19.29 28.59
C GLU A 277 -12.79 20.22 29.26
N GLY A 278 -12.09 21.05 28.47
CA GLY A 278 -11.14 22.07 28.94
C GLY A 278 -9.76 21.53 29.30
N LEU A 279 -9.44 20.28 28.93
CA LEU A 279 -8.14 19.67 29.20
C LEU A 279 -7.06 20.20 28.25
N GLN A 280 -5.82 20.27 28.73
CA GLN A 280 -4.66 20.51 27.87
C GLN A 280 -4.34 19.21 27.11
N VAL A 281 -4.52 19.25 25.79
CA VAL A 281 -4.33 18.08 24.93
C VAL A 281 -3.22 18.34 23.91
N LEU A 282 -2.32 17.36 23.78
CA LEU A 282 -1.37 17.25 22.68
C LEU A 282 -1.69 15.97 21.90
N ALA A 283 -1.83 16.07 20.59
CA ALA A 283 -1.92 14.92 19.70
C ALA A 283 -0.67 14.77 18.84
N ILE A 284 -0.21 13.53 18.62
CA ILE A 284 0.92 13.25 17.72
C ILE A 284 0.55 12.19 16.69
N ASP A 285 1.07 12.31 15.47
CA ASP A 285 0.95 11.28 14.44
C ASP A 285 2.23 11.20 13.61
N LYS A 286 2.64 9.98 13.26
CA LYS A 286 3.80 9.73 12.41
C LYS A 286 3.57 10.15 10.95
N ALA A 287 2.32 10.23 10.51
CA ALA A 287 1.95 10.59 9.16
C ALA A 287 2.08 12.10 8.91
N GLY A 288 2.21 12.48 7.64
CA GLY A 288 2.24 13.89 7.23
C GLY A 288 0.91 14.61 7.28
N ARG A 289 -0.19 13.89 7.57
CA ARG A 289 -1.55 14.41 7.69
C ARG A 289 -2.37 13.53 8.64
N TYR A 290 -3.28 14.17 9.37
CA TYR A 290 -4.27 13.51 10.21
C TYR A 290 -5.41 12.88 9.39
N GLY A 291 -6.29 12.14 10.08
CA GLY A 291 -7.46 11.47 9.53
C GLY A 291 -7.31 9.96 9.37
N GLY A 292 -6.07 9.47 9.17
CA GLY A 292 -5.73 8.05 9.07
C GLY A 292 -6.63 7.28 8.09
N THR A 293 -6.82 5.98 8.35
CA THR A 293 -7.72 5.13 7.56
C THR A 293 -9.16 5.64 7.56
N SER A 294 -9.64 6.25 8.65
CA SER A 294 -11.01 6.80 8.74
C SER A 294 -11.31 7.83 7.65
N SER A 295 -10.35 8.70 7.30
CA SER A 295 -10.50 9.69 6.23
C SER A 295 -10.55 9.11 4.81
N ILE A 296 -10.20 7.84 4.65
CA ILE A 296 -10.16 7.12 3.37
C ILE A 296 -11.16 5.95 3.31
N THR A 297 -12.01 5.79 4.32
CA THR A 297 -13.16 4.86 4.33
C THR A 297 -14.45 5.58 3.92
N THR A 298 -15.55 4.86 3.76
CA THR A 298 -16.81 5.39 3.20
C THR A 298 -17.96 5.47 4.19
N GLU A 299 -17.84 4.83 5.35
CA GLU A 299 -18.99 4.62 6.24
C GLU A 299 -18.58 4.39 7.69
N ALA A 300 -19.54 4.57 8.58
CA ALA A 300 -19.45 4.31 10.02
C ALA A 300 -20.79 3.80 10.56
N LEU A 301 -20.74 3.05 11.66
CA LEU A 301 -21.92 2.51 12.33
C LEU A 301 -22.35 3.41 13.48
N PHE A 302 -23.63 3.76 13.50
CA PHE A 302 -24.28 4.42 14.63
C PHE A 302 -25.71 3.87 14.82
N VAL A 303 -26.26 3.97 16.02
CA VAL A 303 -27.58 3.44 16.34
C VAL A 303 -28.47 4.55 16.89
N ASN A 304 -29.64 4.73 16.25
CA ASN A 304 -30.73 5.62 16.66
C ASN A 304 -30.29 7.01 17.18
N PRO A 305 -29.58 7.81 16.35
CA PRO A 305 -29.14 9.16 16.71
C PRO A 305 -30.34 10.09 16.99
N PRO A 306 -30.53 10.59 18.23
CA PRO A 306 -31.78 11.23 18.65
C PRO A 306 -32.19 12.47 17.86
N LYS A 307 -31.27 13.41 17.60
CA LYS A 307 -31.54 14.63 16.83
C LYS A 307 -31.67 14.29 15.35
N PHE A 308 -30.76 13.48 14.82
CA PHE A 308 -30.78 13.08 13.42
C PHE A 308 -32.06 12.31 13.05
N GLN A 309 -32.51 11.34 13.86
CA GLN A 309 -33.76 10.63 13.60
C GLN A 309 -34.99 11.53 13.78
N ALA A 310 -34.95 12.52 14.67
CA ALA A 310 -36.01 13.52 14.79
C ALA A 310 -36.15 14.37 13.52
N GLU A 311 -35.04 14.70 12.87
CA GLU A 311 -35.00 15.47 11.63
C GLU A 311 -35.33 14.62 10.39
N HIS A 312 -34.75 13.42 10.28
CA HIS A 312 -34.76 12.60 9.07
C HIS A 312 -35.78 11.45 9.09
N ASN A 313 -36.26 11.03 10.28
CA ASN A 313 -37.17 9.88 10.42
C ASN A 313 -38.37 10.14 11.37
N ASN A 314 -38.81 11.40 11.50
CA ASN A 314 -39.93 11.80 12.37
C ASN A 314 -39.78 11.39 13.85
N GLY A 315 -38.56 11.13 14.31
CA GLY A 315 -38.26 10.67 15.65
C GLY A 315 -38.43 9.17 15.87
N GLU A 316 -38.73 8.39 14.83
CA GLU A 316 -38.81 6.93 14.89
C GLU A 316 -37.40 6.32 14.84
N ASP A 317 -37.18 5.26 15.61
CA ASP A 317 -35.93 4.50 15.60
C ASP A 317 -35.74 3.82 14.23
N TYR A 318 -34.50 3.81 13.74
CA TYR A 318 -34.16 3.10 12.49
C TYR A 318 -34.02 1.60 12.72
N THR A 319 -33.56 1.20 13.90
CA THR A 319 -33.28 -0.19 14.28
C THR A 319 -33.76 -0.45 15.71
N ASP A 320 -34.26 -1.65 15.97
CA ASP A 320 -34.53 -2.12 17.34
C ASP A 320 -33.20 -2.44 18.05
N ALA A 321 -32.79 -1.55 18.97
CA ALA A 321 -31.50 -1.62 19.64
C ALA A 321 -31.36 -2.83 20.57
N ASP A 322 -32.45 -3.25 21.25
CA ASP A 322 -32.46 -4.43 22.12
C ASP A 322 -32.21 -5.70 21.29
N VAL A 323 -32.88 -5.82 20.15
CA VAL A 323 -32.70 -6.97 19.23
C VAL A 323 -31.29 -7.00 18.65
N MET A 324 -30.75 -5.84 18.27
CA MET A 324 -29.38 -5.76 17.77
C MET A 324 -28.35 -6.13 18.85
N TYR A 325 -28.55 -5.67 20.08
CA TYR A 325 -27.70 -6.02 21.22
C TYR A 325 -27.68 -7.52 21.47
N ASP A 326 -28.84 -8.16 21.57
CA ASP A 326 -28.95 -9.60 21.74
C ASP A 326 -28.26 -10.38 20.60
N ALA A 327 -28.38 -9.89 19.37
CA ALA A 327 -27.74 -10.50 18.21
C ALA A 327 -26.21 -10.34 18.23
N TRP A 328 -25.69 -9.16 18.59
CA TRP A 328 -24.26 -8.91 18.66
C TRP A 328 -23.62 -9.75 19.77
N VAL A 329 -24.23 -9.79 20.96
CA VAL A 329 -23.77 -10.64 22.07
C VAL A 329 -23.81 -12.12 21.69
N ALA A 330 -24.87 -12.57 21.01
CA ALA A 330 -24.95 -13.94 20.50
C ALA A 330 -23.86 -14.25 19.47
N TYR A 331 -23.55 -13.32 18.56
CA TYR A 331 -22.48 -13.46 17.57
C TYR A 331 -21.10 -13.54 18.23
N GLY A 332 -20.90 -12.79 19.32
CA GLY A 332 -19.69 -12.83 20.13
C GLY A 332 -19.49 -14.14 20.89
N GLU A 333 -20.46 -15.07 20.88
CA GLU A 333 -20.40 -16.39 21.54
C GLU A 333 -19.94 -16.36 23.02
N GLY A 334 -20.21 -15.26 23.72
CA GLY A 334 -19.80 -15.01 25.11
C GLY A 334 -18.37 -14.48 25.30
N ASP A 335 -17.60 -14.29 24.21
CA ASP A 335 -16.27 -13.69 24.24
C ASP A 335 -16.34 -12.16 24.11
N ALA A 336 -17.37 -11.57 23.51
CA ALA A 336 -17.51 -10.13 23.45
C ALA A 336 -17.82 -9.54 24.84
N LYS A 337 -17.24 -8.37 25.16
CA LYS A 337 -17.51 -7.66 26.41
C LYS A 337 -18.85 -6.95 26.33
N GLU A 338 -19.85 -7.57 26.96
CA GLU A 338 -21.26 -7.12 26.92
C GLU A 338 -21.45 -5.66 27.36
N ASP A 339 -20.72 -5.21 28.39
CA ASP A 339 -20.76 -3.82 28.85
C ASP A 339 -20.27 -2.84 27.76
N ILE A 340 -19.23 -3.20 27.02
CA ILE A 340 -18.70 -2.37 25.93
C ILE A 340 -19.62 -2.42 24.70
N VAL A 341 -20.14 -3.60 24.33
CA VAL A 341 -21.13 -3.73 23.25
C VAL A 341 -22.39 -2.90 23.58
N HIS A 342 -22.81 -2.88 24.84
CA HIS A 342 -23.91 -2.04 25.29
C HIS A 342 -23.60 -0.56 25.05
N ARG A 343 -22.42 -0.05 25.44
CA ARG A 343 -22.04 1.34 25.17
C ARG A 343 -22.05 1.65 23.67
N MET A 344 -21.49 0.76 22.84
CA MET A 344 -21.48 0.94 21.38
C MET A 344 -22.91 1.08 20.81
N ILE A 345 -23.85 0.25 21.26
CA ILE A 345 -25.22 0.27 20.74
C ILE A 345 -26.02 1.46 21.29
N TYR A 346 -25.90 1.78 22.57
CA TYR A 346 -26.79 2.76 23.20
C TYR A 346 -26.23 4.19 23.25
N GLU A 347 -24.93 4.38 23.05
CA GLU A 347 -24.29 5.71 23.09
C GLU A 347 -23.84 6.21 21.71
N SER A 348 -23.73 5.34 20.70
CA SER A 348 -23.26 5.75 19.36
C SER A 348 -24.14 6.80 18.68
N GLY A 349 -25.46 6.77 18.91
CA GLY A 349 -26.37 7.77 18.36
C GLY A 349 -26.04 9.21 18.80
N GLU A 350 -25.61 9.39 20.05
CA GLU A 350 -25.20 10.70 20.57
C GLU A 350 -23.90 11.19 19.93
N VAL A 351 -23.00 10.25 19.58
CA VAL A 351 -21.75 10.55 18.89
C VAL A 351 -22.01 11.02 17.46
N LEU A 352 -22.94 10.40 16.73
CA LEU A 352 -23.34 10.91 15.41
C LEU A 352 -23.94 12.30 15.52
N ASP A 353 -24.84 12.53 16.49
CA ASP A 353 -25.43 13.85 16.68
C ASP A 353 -24.35 14.92 16.99
N TRP A 354 -23.35 14.58 17.79
CA TRP A 354 -22.22 15.46 18.08
C TRP A 354 -21.41 15.78 16.82
N LEU A 355 -21.04 14.76 16.03
CA LEU A 355 -20.33 14.95 14.75
C LEU A 355 -21.12 15.85 13.79
N VAL A 356 -22.41 15.56 13.59
CA VAL A 356 -23.25 16.27 12.60
C VAL A 356 -23.55 17.70 13.03
N TYR A 357 -24.04 17.88 14.26
CA TYR A 357 -24.63 19.16 14.66
C TYR A 357 -23.67 20.10 15.35
N ASP A 358 -22.59 19.57 15.94
CA ASP A 358 -21.62 20.37 16.68
C ASP A 358 -20.32 20.56 15.86
N HIS A 359 -20.01 19.65 14.92
CA HIS A 359 -18.78 19.69 14.09
C HIS A 359 -19.00 19.65 12.56
N ASP A 360 -20.25 19.85 12.10
CA ASP A 360 -20.61 19.99 10.67
C ASP A 360 -20.15 18.81 9.79
N VAL A 361 -20.18 17.60 10.36
CA VAL A 361 -19.83 16.37 9.64
C VAL A 361 -21.06 15.78 8.93
N GLY A 362 -20.98 15.61 7.62
CA GLY A 362 -22.11 15.12 6.82
C GLY A 362 -22.23 13.60 6.76
N PHE A 363 -23.41 13.07 7.14
CA PHE A 363 -23.80 11.68 6.97
C PHE A 363 -25.13 11.52 6.23
N ALA A 364 -25.25 10.47 5.42
CA ALA A 364 -26.50 10.08 4.76
C ALA A 364 -27.46 9.39 5.74
N GLU A 365 -28.74 9.25 5.36
CA GLU A 365 -29.66 8.37 6.09
C GLU A 365 -29.14 6.93 6.14
N PRO A 366 -29.35 6.20 7.24
CA PRO A 366 -28.76 4.88 7.43
C PRO A 366 -29.36 3.83 6.50
N MET A 367 -28.57 2.80 6.24
CA MET A 367 -28.98 1.62 5.49
C MET A 367 -28.54 0.33 6.17
N THR A 368 -29.01 -0.79 5.59
CA THR A 368 -28.55 -2.14 5.95
C THR A 368 -27.08 -2.35 5.61
N GLY A 369 -26.51 -3.47 6.07
CA GLY A 369 -25.12 -3.85 5.79
C GLY A 369 -24.85 -4.18 4.32
N PHE A 370 -23.95 -5.11 4.08
CA PHE A 370 -23.50 -5.47 2.74
C PHE A 370 -24.23 -6.67 2.14
N THR A 371 -24.71 -7.59 2.97
CA THR A 371 -25.34 -8.84 2.53
C THR A 371 -26.82 -8.88 2.87
N GLU A 372 -27.57 -9.81 2.25
CA GLU A 372 -28.99 -10.04 2.61
C GLU A 372 -29.19 -10.47 4.07
N SER A 373 -28.14 -10.96 4.73
CA SER A 373 -28.18 -11.32 6.16
C SER A 373 -28.05 -10.12 7.10
N ASP A 374 -27.67 -8.95 6.57
CA ASP A 374 -27.38 -7.75 7.35
C ASP A 374 -28.65 -6.90 7.49
N VAL A 375 -29.51 -7.27 8.44
CA VAL A 375 -30.87 -6.72 8.53
C VAL A 375 -30.99 -5.41 9.30
N TYR A 376 -29.91 -4.95 9.95
CA TYR A 376 -29.92 -3.77 10.83
C TYR A 376 -29.61 -2.49 10.05
N VAL A 377 -30.44 -1.46 10.24
CA VAL A 377 -30.33 -0.17 9.56
C VAL A 377 -29.48 0.77 10.43
N THR A 378 -28.16 0.62 10.33
CA THR A 378 -27.18 1.31 11.21
C THR A 378 -25.95 1.82 10.48
N LYS A 379 -25.83 1.55 9.18
CA LYS A 379 -24.68 1.92 8.35
C LYS A 379 -24.89 3.29 7.74
N TYR A 380 -24.11 4.28 8.17
CA TYR A 380 -24.14 5.65 7.68
C TYR A 380 -22.96 5.90 6.75
N GLN A 381 -23.22 6.41 5.56
CA GLN A 381 -22.18 6.82 4.61
C GLN A 381 -21.87 8.30 4.77
N TRP A 382 -20.61 8.68 4.60
CA TRP A 382 -20.22 10.10 4.54
C TRP A 382 -20.92 10.79 3.37
N LEU A 383 -21.26 12.06 3.52
CA LEU A 383 -21.71 12.90 2.40
C LEU A 383 -20.57 13.78 1.87
N PRO A 384 -20.56 14.12 0.56
CA PRO A 384 -21.41 13.55 -0.49
C PRO A 384 -21.01 12.10 -0.79
N ASN A 385 -21.98 11.28 -1.21
CA ASN A 385 -21.80 9.86 -1.58
C ASN A 385 -22.24 9.57 -3.03
N ASP A 386 -22.20 10.57 -3.90
CA ASP A 386 -22.52 10.44 -5.32
C ASP A 386 -21.56 9.53 -6.09
N ILE A 387 -20.32 9.41 -5.59
CA ILE A 387 -19.36 8.35 -5.94
C ILE A 387 -18.82 7.71 -4.66
N MET A 388 -18.19 6.54 -4.77
CA MET A 388 -17.64 5.83 -3.60
C MET A 388 -16.41 6.54 -3.01
N TYR A 389 -15.85 7.55 -3.69
CA TYR A 389 -14.51 8.09 -3.42
C TYR A 389 -14.40 9.62 -3.34
N ASN A 390 -15.29 10.26 -2.58
CA ASN A 390 -15.20 11.69 -2.26
C ASN A 390 -14.22 11.96 -1.10
N LYS A 391 -12.95 11.55 -1.26
CA LYS A 391 -11.97 11.61 -0.16
C LYS A 391 -11.49 13.01 0.16
N ALA A 392 -11.56 13.93 -0.79
CA ALA A 392 -11.23 15.33 -0.53
C ALA A 392 -12.25 15.95 0.45
N GLU A 393 -13.53 15.68 0.22
CA GLU A 393 -14.65 16.14 1.05
C GLU A 393 -14.63 15.47 2.43
N ILE A 394 -14.39 14.16 2.48
CA ILE A 394 -14.24 13.45 3.76
C ILE A 394 -13.03 14.01 4.53
N GLY A 395 -11.92 14.26 3.85
CA GLY A 395 -10.74 14.90 4.44
C GLY A 395 -11.05 16.26 5.06
N ALA A 396 -11.90 17.06 4.40
CA ALA A 396 -12.28 18.37 4.90
C ALA A 396 -13.07 18.31 6.23
N TYR A 397 -13.80 17.23 6.53
CA TYR A 397 -14.40 17.04 7.85
C TYR A 397 -13.35 16.91 8.94
N PHE A 398 -12.25 16.19 8.66
CA PHE A 398 -11.13 16.12 9.60
C PHE A 398 -10.43 17.47 9.73
N ASP A 399 -10.23 18.21 8.63
CA ASP A 399 -9.68 19.57 8.68
C ASP A 399 -10.53 20.49 9.59
N GLY A 400 -11.86 20.38 9.52
CA GLY A 400 -12.80 21.09 10.38
C GLY A 400 -12.66 20.71 11.85
N MET A 401 -12.71 19.41 12.17
CA MET A 401 -12.56 18.91 13.55
C MET A 401 -11.21 19.31 14.17
N TRP A 402 -10.11 19.28 13.41
CA TRP A 402 -8.80 19.73 13.88
C TRP A 402 -8.73 21.25 14.05
N SER A 403 -9.44 22.02 13.22
CA SER A 403 -9.59 23.47 13.42
C SER A 403 -10.36 23.80 14.71
N ASP A 404 -11.42 23.04 15.01
CA ASP A 404 -12.17 23.18 16.27
C ASP A 404 -11.29 22.81 17.48
N PHE A 405 -10.52 21.74 17.38
CA PHE A 405 -9.57 21.31 18.40
C PHE A 405 -8.52 22.41 18.71
N GLU A 406 -7.92 23.01 17.68
CA GLU A 406 -6.98 24.12 17.86
C GLU A 406 -7.67 25.35 18.46
N ALA A 407 -8.92 25.64 18.07
CA ALA A 407 -9.70 26.75 18.62
C ALA A 407 -10.00 26.60 20.13
N LEU A 408 -10.06 25.36 20.62
CA LEU A 408 -10.17 25.02 22.05
C LEU A 408 -8.82 25.09 22.78
N GLY A 409 -7.71 25.31 22.07
CA GLY A 409 -6.36 25.39 22.64
C GLY A 409 -5.58 24.08 22.61
N GLY A 410 -6.11 23.05 21.96
CA GLY A 410 -5.38 21.83 21.66
C GLY A 410 -4.20 22.09 20.72
N THR A 411 -3.18 21.25 20.81
CA THR A 411 -2.01 21.31 19.91
C THR A 411 -1.73 19.95 19.31
N TYR A 412 -1.13 19.91 18.12
CA TYR A 412 -0.75 18.65 17.50
C TYR A 412 0.59 18.71 16.77
N MET A 413 1.20 17.54 16.58
CA MET A 413 2.47 17.38 15.87
C MET A 413 2.37 16.23 14.85
N LEU A 414 2.47 16.57 13.57
CA LEU A 414 2.58 15.61 12.47
C LEU A 414 4.02 15.17 12.27
N GLU A 415 4.22 14.10 11.50
CA GLU A 415 5.53 13.47 11.27
C GLU A 415 6.25 13.12 12.58
N THR A 416 5.51 12.91 13.67
CA THR A 416 6.02 12.68 15.02
C THR A 416 5.58 11.30 15.51
N GLU A 417 6.51 10.35 15.48
CA GLU A 417 6.25 8.95 15.81
C GLU A 417 6.49 8.69 17.31
N GLY A 418 5.48 8.23 18.03
CA GLY A 418 5.64 7.63 19.36
C GLY A 418 6.29 6.25 19.26
N TYR A 419 7.24 5.94 20.16
CA TYR A 419 7.96 4.66 20.11
C TYR A 419 8.22 3.97 21.47
N GLU A 420 7.93 4.63 22.60
CA GLU A 420 8.15 4.07 23.94
C GLU A 420 7.18 4.72 24.94
N LEU A 421 6.57 3.94 25.82
CA LEU A 421 5.80 4.45 26.95
C LEU A 421 6.71 4.78 28.13
N ILE A 422 6.49 5.92 28.78
CA ILE A 422 7.17 6.26 30.04
C ILE A 422 6.38 5.61 31.17
N TYR A 423 6.91 4.51 31.72
CA TYR A 423 6.22 3.66 32.68
C TYR A 423 6.92 3.59 34.03
N ASP A 424 6.19 3.87 35.12
CA ASP A 424 6.60 3.64 36.50
C ASP A 424 6.05 2.29 37.01
N GLU A 425 6.94 1.30 37.04
CA GLU A 425 6.64 -0.05 37.52
C GLU A 425 6.22 -0.08 39.01
N ALA A 426 6.68 0.87 39.83
CA ALA A 426 6.37 0.87 41.26
C ALA A 426 4.91 1.26 41.55
N THR A 427 4.31 2.10 40.69
CA THR A 427 2.93 2.56 40.82
C THR A 427 2.01 1.96 39.75
N ASN A 428 2.54 1.17 38.81
CA ASN A 428 1.83 0.69 37.64
C ASN A 428 1.17 1.86 36.88
N THR A 429 1.97 2.86 36.51
CA THR A 429 1.47 4.11 35.90
C THR A 429 2.28 4.48 34.67
N VAL A 430 1.58 4.74 33.57
CA VAL A 430 2.14 5.43 32.40
C VAL A 430 2.02 6.92 32.62
N THR A 431 3.14 7.65 32.48
CA THR A 431 3.22 9.10 32.73
C THR A 431 3.61 9.87 31.48
N GLY A 432 3.44 9.29 30.29
CA GLY A 432 3.83 9.89 29.03
C GLY A 432 4.40 8.90 28.01
N ALA A 433 5.04 9.44 26.97
CA ALA A 433 5.69 8.66 25.92
C ALA A 433 6.93 9.38 25.37
N LYS A 434 7.84 8.62 24.77
CA LYS A 434 8.87 9.18 23.89
C LYS A 434 8.41 9.16 22.45
N ALA A 435 8.78 10.20 21.73
CA ALA A 435 8.48 10.35 20.32
C ALA A 435 9.64 10.96 19.54
N ARG A 436 9.64 10.81 18.22
CA ARG A 436 10.64 11.38 17.32
C ARG A 436 9.96 12.04 16.12
N ASN A 437 10.37 13.27 15.79
CA ASN A 437 10.00 13.84 14.49
C ASN A 437 10.82 13.17 13.37
N LEU A 438 10.14 12.52 12.43
CA LEU A 438 10.73 11.74 11.37
C LEU A 438 11.44 12.62 10.32
N ALA A 439 10.96 13.86 10.12
CA ALA A 439 11.52 14.78 9.13
C ALA A 439 12.81 15.44 9.62
N ASP A 440 12.82 15.98 10.85
CA ASP A 440 13.98 16.73 11.36
C ASP A 440 14.82 15.98 12.38
N GLY A 441 14.36 14.82 12.87
CA GLY A 441 15.09 13.97 13.81
C GLY A 441 15.06 14.43 15.27
N THR A 442 14.23 15.41 15.64
CA THR A 442 14.09 15.87 17.03
C THR A 442 13.46 14.76 17.89
N GLU A 443 14.08 14.48 19.04
CA GLU A 443 13.57 13.57 20.07
C GLU A 443 12.72 14.32 21.08
N TYR A 444 11.61 13.72 21.49
CA TYR A 444 10.67 14.28 22.46
C TYR A 444 10.50 13.32 23.64
N THR A 445 10.57 13.88 24.84
CA THR A 445 10.00 13.29 26.05
C THR A 445 8.71 14.03 26.36
N ILE A 446 7.56 13.37 26.21
CA ILE A 446 6.26 13.99 26.42
C ILE A 446 5.69 13.42 27.71
N ASN A 447 5.60 14.24 28.75
CA ASN A 447 4.95 13.87 30.02
C ASN A 447 3.44 14.14 29.91
N ALA A 448 2.63 13.21 30.41
CA ALA A 448 1.18 13.31 30.42
C ALA A 448 0.56 12.62 31.65
N ASP A 449 -0.59 13.12 32.10
CA ASP A 449 -1.41 12.47 33.13
C ASP A 449 -2.19 11.28 32.55
N ALA A 450 -2.57 11.36 31.27
CA ALA A 450 -3.20 10.29 30.51
C ALA A 450 -2.61 10.18 29.09
N VAL A 451 -2.35 8.94 28.65
CA VAL A 451 -1.90 8.59 27.30
C VAL A 451 -2.97 7.73 26.64
N ILE A 452 -3.49 8.19 25.50
CA ILE A 452 -4.47 7.48 24.68
C ILE A 452 -3.76 6.90 23.45
N LEU A 453 -3.79 5.57 23.31
CA LEU A 453 -3.37 4.87 22.10
C LEU A 453 -4.52 4.80 21.10
N ALA A 454 -4.32 5.44 19.95
CA ALA A 454 -5.25 5.54 18.84
C ALA A 454 -4.54 5.27 17.50
N THR A 455 -3.64 4.29 17.50
CA THR A 455 -2.63 4.03 16.46
C THR A 455 -3.08 3.14 15.30
N GLY A 456 -4.23 2.46 15.42
CA GLY A 456 -4.91 1.80 14.31
C GLY A 456 -4.62 0.30 14.16
N GLY A 457 -4.07 -0.35 15.19
CA GLY A 457 -3.75 -1.77 15.20
C GLY A 457 -2.36 -2.10 14.65
N TYR A 458 -2.20 -3.31 14.10
CA TYR A 458 -0.88 -3.88 13.72
C TYR A 458 -0.82 -4.46 12.30
N ALA A 459 -1.84 -4.31 11.46
CA ALA A 459 -1.87 -4.84 10.09
C ALA A 459 -0.85 -4.19 9.12
N GLY A 460 -0.17 -3.13 9.55
CA GLY A 460 0.97 -2.56 8.86
C GLY A 460 2.31 -3.26 9.16
N SER A 461 2.35 -4.21 10.11
CA SER A 461 3.57 -4.96 10.48
C SER A 461 3.46 -6.43 10.07
N PRO A 462 4.17 -6.86 9.01
CA PRO A 462 4.28 -8.26 8.64
C PRO A 462 4.80 -9.15 9.78
N GLU A 463 5.69 -8.61 10.64
CA GLU A 463 6.22 -9.33 11.79
C GLU A 463 5.13 -9.62 12.82
N MET A 464 4.33 -8.61 13.18
CA MET A 464 3.23 -8.78 14.12
C MET A 464 2.09 -9.62 13.54
N GLU A 465 1.76 -9.47 12.25
CA GLU A 465 0.79 -10.36 11.59
C GLU A 465 1.25 -11.83 11.67
N GLN A 466 2.51 -12.08 11.32
CA GLN A 466 3.09 -13.41 11.39
C GLN A 466 3.08 -13.97 12.81
N GLU A 467 3.25 -13.15 13.84
CA GLU A 467 3.28 -13.59 15.24
C GLU A 467 1.87 -13.78 15.83
N LEU A 468 0.98 -12.81 15.61
CA LEU A 468 -0.29 -12.66 16.34
C LEU A 468 -1.49 -13.25 15.61
N LEU A 469 -1.52 -13.27 14.27
CA LEU A 469 -2.65 -13.84 13.51
C LEU A 469 -2.58 -15.37 13.45
N ARG A 470 -2.74 -16.00 14.62
CA ARG A 470 -2.71 -17.45 14.79
C ARG A 470 -3.78 -17.87 15.80
N ASN A 471 -4.72 -18.71 15.38
CA ASN A 471 -5.70 -19.30 16.28
C ASN A 471 -6.03 -20.75 15.86
N ASP A 472 -6.82 -21.44 16.70
CA ASP A 472 -7.20 -22.84 16.48
C ASP A 472 -8.42 -23.01 15.54
N TYR A 473 -9.00 -21.91 15.06
CA TYR A 473 -10.26 -21.91 14.28
C TYR A 473 -10.03 -21.78 12.78
N TYR A 474 -9.03 -20.98 12.37
CA TYR A 474 -8.79 -20.60 10.98
C TYR A 474 -7.30 -20.59 10.64
N PRO A 475 -6.92 -20.83 9.36
CA PRO A 475 -5.53 -20.83 8.91
C PRO A 475 -4.99 -19.40 8.70
N LEU A 476 -5.02 -18.56 9.73
CA LEU A 476 -4.71 -17.13 9.60
C LEU A 476 -3.21 -16.80 9.51
N ASN A 477 -2.36 -17.78 9.81
CA ASN A 477 -0.93 -17.56 9.97
C ASN A 477 -0.25 -17.18 8.64
N GLY A 478 0.26 -15.95 8.57
CA GLY A 478 1.01 -15.43 7.43
C GLY A 478 0.95 -13.92 7.38
N VAL A 479 1.49 -13.36 6.31
CA VAL A 479 1.44 -11.91 6.04
C VAL A 479 0.28 -11.64 5.10
N TRP A 480 -0.57 -10.69 5.48
CA TRP A 480 -1.78 -10.36 4.73
C TRP A 480 -1.51 -9.18 3.80
N LYS A 481 -2.20 -9.14 2.66
CA LYS A 481 -2.02 -8.03 1.75
C LYS A 481 -2.84 -6.84 2.22
N HIS A 482 -2.18 -5.71 2.45
CA HIS A 482 -2.85 -4.54 2.99
C HIS A 482 -3.42 -3.64 1.89
N LEU A 483 -4.70 -3.27 2.00
CA LEU A 483 -5.36 -2.25 1.20
C LEU A 483 -5.62 -1.01 2.07
N GLY A 484 -4.85 0.06 1.85
CA GLY A 484 -5.01 1.31 2.59
C GLY A 484 -3.73 1.74 3.29
N SER A 485 -3.89 2.28 4.50
CA SER A 485 -2.84 2.96 5.27
C SER A 485 -2.03 1.95 6.08
N THR A 486 -0.76 1.72 5.71
CA THR A 486 0.13 0.75 6.40
C THR A 486 0.84 1.32 7.63
N GLN A 487 0.45 2.49 8.14
CA GLN A 487 1.10 3.15 9.28
C GLN A 487 0.68 2.54 10.63
N ASN A 488 -0.36 1.71 10.64
CA ASN A 488 -0.79 0.91 11.78
C ASN A 488 0.12 -0.31 11.98
N ASP A 489 1.39 -0.05 12.27
CA ASP A 489 2.44 -1.07 12.44
C ASP A 489 2.54 -1.63 13.86
N GLY A 490 1.57 -1.33 14.73
CA GLY A 490 1.48 -1.89 16.08
C GLY A 490 2.58 -1.47 17.04
N LYS A 491 3.44 -0.48 16.69
CA LYS A 491 4.60 -0.10 17.51
C LYS A 491 4.23 0.28 18.96
N MET A 492 3.19 1.09 19.14
CA MET A 492 2.74 1.49 20.47
C MET A 492 1.88 0.42 21.15
N LEU A 493 1.23 -0.45 20.38
CA LEU A 493 0.57 -1.64 20.90
C LEU A 493 1.60 -2.60 21.50
N GLN A 494 2.73 -2.82 20.82
CA GLN A 494 3.86 -3.58 21.35
C GLN A 494 4.45 -2.89 22.58
N ALA A 495 4.64 -1.57 22.57
CA ALA A 495 5.14 -0.84 23.74
C ALA A 495 4.23 -1.00 24.97
N ALA A 496 2.91 -1.12 24.79
CA ALA A 496 1.97 -1.45 25.87
C ALA A 496 2.11 -2.91 26.33
N MET A 497 2.23 -3.86 25.40
CA MET A 497 2.44 -5.27 25.73
C MET A 497 3.75 -5.50 26.51
N ASP A 498 4.82 -4.78 26.14
CA ASP A 498 6.13 -4.86 26.79
C ASP A 498 6.11 -4.47 28.28
N ILE A 499 5.13 -3.64 28.69
CA ILE A 499 4.91 -3.26 30.10
C ILE A 499 3.84 -4.11 30.81
N GLY A 500 3.35 -5.17 30.16
CA GLY A 500 2.40 -6.13 30.73
C GLY A 500 0.93 -5.83 30.44
N ALA A 501 0.61 -5.02 29.44
CA ALA A 501 -0.77 -4.87 28.97
C ALA A 501 -1.30 -6.19 28.39
N GLY A 502 -2.51 -6.55 28.81
CA GLY A 502 -3.22 -7.69 28.24
C GLY A 502 -3.81 -7.36 26.88
N THR A 503 -4.05 -8.41 26.09
CA THR A 503 -4.70 -8.30 24.77
C THR A 503 -6.06 -9.00 24.80
N TYR A 504 -6.91 -8.69 23.82
CA TYR A 504 -8.25 -9.26 23.70
C TYR A 504 -8.56 -9.58 22.24
N ASN A 505 -8.84 -10.86 21.94
CA ASN A 505 -9.05 -11.37 20.59
C ASN A 505 -7.99 -10.92 19.57
N ILE A 506 -6.74 -10.73 19.98
CA ILE A 506 -5.66 -10.22 19.11
C ILE A 506 -5.34 -11.14 17.93
N SER A 507 -5.78 -12.40 17.99
CA SER A 507 -5.60 -13.44 16.98
C SER A 507 -6.81 -13.59 16.03
N MET A 508 -7.82 -12.72 16.12
CA MET A 508 -9.01 -12.82 15.29
C MET A 508 -8.70 -12.50 13.81
N PRO A 509 -9.52 -12.99 12.85
CA PRO A 509 -9.34 -12.67 11.44
C PRO A 509 -9.25 -11.15 11.19
N PRO A 510 -8.30 -10.69 10.36
CA PRO A 510 -8.20 -9.27 10.03
C PRO A 510 -9.40 -8.81 9.17
N GLU A 511 -9.55 -7.49 9.02
CA GLU A 511 -10.67 -6.88 8.27
C GLU A 511 -10.51 -7.10 6.78
N VAL A 512 -11.13 -8.13 6.22
CA VAL A 512 -10.99 -8.47 4.79
C VAL A 512 -12.31 -8.28 4.07
N HIS A 513 -12.33 -7.41 3.05
CA HIS A 513 -13.46 -7.31 2.12
C HIS A 513 -13.14 -7.79 0.73
N ASN A 514 -11.89 -7.68 0.29
CA ASN A 514 -11.54 -7.89 -1.10
C ASN A 514 -10.51 -9.01 -1.25
N SER A 515 -10.39 -9.45 -2.48
CA SER A 515 -9.35 -10.35 -2.95
C SER A 515 -8.77 -9.82 -4.26
N GLY A 516 -7.51 -10.13 -4.52
CA GLY A 516 -6.86 -9.72 -5.76
C GLY A 516 -5.55 -10.45 -5.96
N THR A 517 -4.89 -10.22 -7.08
CA THR A 517 -3.51 -10.67 -7.28
C THR A 517 -2.58 -9.80 -6.44
N GLU A 518 -1.40 -10.31 -6.07
CA GLU A 518 -0.44 -9.54 -5.25
C GLU A 518 0.22 -8.38 -6.01
N THR A 519 0.24 -8.49 -7.34
CA THR A 519 0.75 -7.50 -8.29
C THR A 519 -0.13 -7.49 -9.54
N TRP A 520 0.08 -6.53 -10.44
CA TRP A 520 -0.80 -6.24 -11.58
C TRP A 520 -0.02 -6.13 -12.88
N LEU A 521 -0.66 -6.47 -14.01
CA LEU A 521 -0.07 -6.38 -15.37
C LEU A 521 -0.61 -5.20 -16.19
N THR A 522 -1.33 -4.27 -15.57
CA THR A 522 -2.19 -3.28 -16.22
C THR A 522 -1.46 -2.28 -17.14
N THR A 523 -0.16 -2.04 -16.93
CA THR A 523 0.64 -1.11 -17.76
C THR A 523 1.18 -1.75 -19.04
N GLN A 524 1.19 -3.08 -19.13
CA GLN A 524 1.78 -3.84 -20.24
C GLN A 524 0.80 -4.05 -21.40
N PHE A 525 -0.51 -4.01 -21.13
CA PHE A 525 -1.59 -4.29 -22.08
C PHE A 525 -2.40 -3.05 -22.43
N GLU A 526 -3.06 -3.03 -23.60
CA GLU A 526 -3.81 -1.85 -24.08
C GLU A 526 -5.00 -1.52 -23.17
N ALA A 527 -5.25 -0.23 -22.94
CA ALA A 527 -6.40 0.23 -22.17
C ALA A 527 -7.63 0.37 -23.07
N HIS A 528 -8.69 -0.37 -22.72
CA HIS A 528 -9.98 -0.37 -23.41
C HIS A 528 -10.99 0.44 -22.63
N TYR A 529 -11.18 1.70 -23.02
CA TYR A 529 -12.15 2.60 -22.37
C TYR A 529 -13.59 2.22 -22.69
N ILE A 530 -14.45 2.24 -21.67
CA ILE A 530 -15.87 1.94 -21.78
C ILE A 530 -16.64 3.25 -22.00
N GLU A 531 -17.25 3.40 -23.19
CA GLU A 531 -17.88 4.66 -23.60
C GLU A 531 -19.04 5.05 -22.67
N GLY A 532 -18.91 6.23 -22.05
CA GLY A 532 -19.96 6.81 -21.20
C GLY A 532 -19.99 6.29 -19.76
N GLU A 533 -19.08 5.39 -19.40
CA GLU A 533 -18.96 4.86 -18.04
C GLU A 533 -17.79 5.50 -17.29
N VAL A 534 -17.97 5.66 -15.99
CA VAL A 534 -16.93 6.13 -15.07
C VAL A 534 -16.70 5.09 -13.97
N GLY A 535 -15.44 4.89 -13.59
CA GLY A 535 -15.08 4.02 -12.48
C GLY A 535 -15.67 4.56 -11.18
N LYS A 536 -16.37 3.72 -10.41
CA LYS A 536 -17.06 4.13 -9.18
C LYS A 536 -16.11 4.62 -8.08
N VAL A 537 -14.87 4.12 -8.09
CA VAL A 537 -13.81 4.47 -7.13
C VAL A 537 -12.98 5.65 -7.60
N THR A 538 -12.81 5.86 -8.90
CA THR A 538 -11.91 6.91 -9.39
C THR A 538 -12.65 8.14 -9.89
N GLY A 539 -13.93 8.02 -10.23
CA GLY A 539 -14.68 9.06 -10.95
C GLY A 539 -14.16 9.31 -12.38
N ARG A 540 -13.22 8.49 -12.88
CA ARG A 540 -12.56 8.62 -14.18
C ARG A 540 -13.23 7.75 -15.25
N PRO A 541 -13.00 8.01 -16.55
CA PRO A 541 -13.45 7.09 -17.60
C PRO A 541 -13.08 5.64 -17.27
N ALA A 542 -14.08 4.77 -17.21
CA ALA A 542 -13.87 3.36 -16.89
C ALA A 542 -13.07 2.68 -18.01
N PHE A 543 -12.15 1.79 -17.65
CA PHE A 543 -11.38 1.01 -18.60
C PHE A 543 -11.02 -0.35 -18.02
N TRP A 544 -10.66 -1.27 -18.92
CA TRP A 544 -10.06 -2.55 -18.60
C TRP A 544 -8.88 -2.83 -19.54
N THR A 545 -8.07 -3.83 -19.22
CA THR A 545 -6.91 -4.30 -19.99
C THR A 545 -6.91 -5.81 -20.02
N GLU A 546 -6.28 -6.43 -21.00
CA GLU A 546 -6.13 -7.89 -20.99
C GLU A 546 -5.32 -8.37 -19.78
N GLY A 547 -4.44 -7.52 -19.23
CA GLY A 547 -3.71 -7.75 -17.98
C GLY A 547 -4.59 -7.90 -16.72
N ASP A 548 -5.89 -7.54 -16.80
CA ASP A 548 -6.85 -7.77 -15.72
C ASP A 548 -7.34 -9.24 -15.68
N LEU A 549 -7.02 -10.05 -16.70
CA LEU A 549 -7.51 -11.43 -16.81
C LEU A 549 -7.18 -12.30 -15.59
N PRO A 550 -5.94 -12.34 -15.05
CA PRO A 550 -5.64 -13.19 -13.89
C PRO A 550 -6.51 -12.84 -12.68
N ALA A 551 -6.67 -11.54 -12.39
CA ALA A 551 -7.50 -11.09 -11.27
C ALA A 551 -8.98 -11.48 -11.47
N ASN A 552 -9.50 -11.31 -12.68
CA ASN A 552 -10.85 -11.74 -13.04
C ASN A 552 -11.01 -13.26 -12.85
N LEU A 553 -10.10 -14.09 -13.34
CA LEU A 553 -10.10 -15.55 -13.11
C LEU A 553 -10.05 -15.90 -11.61
N GLY A 554 -9.32 -15.12 -10.83
CA GLY A 554 -9.12 -15.33 -9.41
C GLY A 554 -10.35 -15.11 -8.53
N TRP A 555 -11.14 -14.07 -8.79
CA TRP A 555 -12.31 -13.73 -7.97
C TRP A 555 -13.65 -14.10 -8.63
N SER A 556 -13.62 -14.84 -9.74
CA SER A 556 -14.86 -15.21 -10.43
C SER A 556 -15.67 -16.23 -9.64
N ALA A 557 -16.99 -16.06 -9.61
CA ALA A 557 -17.91 -17.02 -8.99
C ALA A 557 -17.88 -18.41 -9.65
N ASP A 558 -17.49 -18.49 -10.93
CA ASP A 558 -17.37 -19.73 -11.69
C ASP A 558 -15.99 -20.40 -11.56
N SER A 559 -15.06 -19.80 -10.81
CA SER A 559 -13.78 -20.43 -10.51
C SER A 559 -13.91 -21.64 -9.58
N LEU A 560 -12.92 -22.54 -9.60
CA LEU A 560 -12.67 -23.48 -8.51
C LEU A 560 -11.62 -22.89 -7.57
N ALA A 561 -12.05 -22.37 -6.42
CA ALA A 561 -11.16 -21.78 -5.43
C ALA A 561 -10.80 -22.79 -4.33
N VAL A 562 -9.51 -22.90 -4.01
CA VAL A 562 -8.99 -23.78 -2.96
C VAL A 562 -8.07 -23.02 -2.00
N ASP A 563 -7.97 -23.50 -0.76
CA ASP A 563 -7.05 -23.02 0.26
C ASP A 563 -5.62 -23.55 0.02
N ALA A 564 -4.69 -23.23 0.93
CA ALA A 564 -3.30 -23.70 0.87
C ALA A 564 -3.13 -25.23 0.99
N ASN A 565 -4.18 -25.98 1.36
CA ASN A 565 -4.18 -27.44 1.41
C ASN A 565 -4.74 -28.08 0.14
N GLY A 566 -5.26 -27.27 -0.81
CA GLY A 566 -5.93 -27.76 -2.02
C GLY A 566 -7.38 -28.16 -1.78
N GLU A 567 -8.01 -27.70 -0.69
CA GLU A 567 -9.41 -27.96 -0.36
C GLU A 567 -10.28 -26.73 -0.66
N ARG A 568 -11.51 -26.93 -1.17
CA ARG A 568 -12.50 -25.84 -1.26
C ARG A 568 -12.90 -25.38 0.14
N PHE A 569 -13.06 -24.08 0.33
CA PHE A 569 -13.32 -23.47 1.64
C PHE A 569 -14.64 -22.67 1.73
N THR A 570 -15.19 -22.23 0.60
CA THR A 570 -16.46 -21.48 0.52
C THR A 570 -17.17 -21.73 -0.81
N SER A 571 -18.37 -21.17 -0.97
CA SER A 571 -18.96 -20.93 -2.29
C SER A 571 -18.27 -19.75 -2.96
N GLU A 572 -17.80 -19.95 -4.18
CA GLU A 572 -16.97 -18.98 -4.90
C GLU A 572 -17.72 -17.69 -5.27
N THR A 573 -19.04 -17.61 -5.03
CA THR A 573 -19.77 -16.33 -5.08
C THR A 573 -19.30 -15.31 -4.05
N GLY A 574 -18.63 -15.74 -2.97
CA GLY A 574 -18.10 -14.87 -1.92
C GLY A 574 -16.61 -14.53 -2.05
N VAL A 575 -15.84 -15.15 -2.97
CA VAL A 575 -14.38 -14.91 -2.98
C VAL A 575 -14.02 -13.50 -3.47
N SER A 576 -14.90 -12.83 -4.22
CA SER A 576 -14.76 -11.42 -4.59
C SER A 576 -15.19 -10.45 -3.48
N PHE A 577 -15.81 -10.95 -2.40
CA PHE A 577 -16.32 -10.11 -1.33
C PHE A 577 -16.57 -10.88 -0.01
N LEU A 578 -15.90 -10.46 1.07
CA LEU A 578 -16.04 -10.95 2.46
C LEU A 578 -15.63 -12.39 2.78
N ASP A 579 -15.63 -13.34 1.85
CA ASP A 579 -15.22 -14.72 2.18
C ASP A 579 -13.72 -15.08 2.02
N PRO A 580 -12.84 -14.33 1.33
CA PRO A 580 -11.51 -14.85 1.00
C PRO A 580 -10.62 -15.10 2.24
N TRP A 581 -10.87 -14.41 3.36
CA TRP A 581 -10.12 -14.63 4.61
C TRP A 581 -10.25 -16.04 5.18
N ILE A 582 -11.30 -16.79 4.83
CA ILE A 582 -11.52 -18.16 5.32
C ILE A 582 -10.35 -19.06 4.92
N ALA A 583 -9.77 -18.83 3.73
CA ALA A 583 -8.60 -19.54 3.22
C ALA A 583 -7.27 -19.09 3.86
N GLY A 584 -7.30 -17.99 4.64
CA GLY A 584 -6.11 -17.32 5.15
C GLY A 584 -5.61 -16.19 4.24
N PRO A 585 -4.32 -15.84 4.29
CA PRO A 585 -3.76 -14.70 3.56
C PRO A 585 -3.80 -14.89 2.03
N ASN A 586 -3.82 -16.13 1.55
CA ASN A 586 -3.89 -16.47 0.13
C ASN A 586 -4.89 -17.58 -0.15
N TYR A 587 -5.42 -17.60 -1.37
CA TYR A 587 -6.17 -18.71 -1.94
C TYR A 587 -5.81 -18.89 -3.41
N TYR A 588 -6.27 -20.00 -4.01
CA TYR A 588 -5.78 -20.48 -5.29
C TYR A 588 -6.95 -20.80 -6.21
N SER A 589 -6.98 -20.17 -7.39
CA SER A 589 -8.06 -20.32 -8.37
C SER A 589 -7.60 -21.20 -9.54
N ILE A 590 -8.23 -22.37 -9.71
CA ILE A 590 -7.81 -23.41 -10.65
C ILE A 590 -8.60 -23.36 -11.96
N TRP A 591 -7.88 -23.37 -13.08
CA TRP A 591 -8.40 -23.24 -14.44
C TRP A 591 -7.73 -24.23 -15.41
N SER A 592 -8.46 -24.69 -16.42
CA SER A 592 -7.91 -25.51 -17.51
C SER A 592 -7.70 -24.70 -18.80
N GLN A 593 -6.83 -25.18 -19.69
CA GLN A 593 -6.66 -24.60 -21.03
C GLN A 593 -7.98 -24.56 -21.80
N GLU A 594 -8.83 -25.60 -21.68
CA GLU A 594 -10.14 -25.60 -22.34
C GLU A 594 -11.02 -24.41 -21.93
N GLN A 595 -11.01 -24.04 -20.64
CA GLN A 595 -11.74 -22.86 -20.16
C GLN A 595 -11.10 -21.56 -20.67
N LEU A 596 -9.77 -21.47 -20.68
CA LEU A 596 -9.05 -20.31 -21.22
C LEU A 596 -9.30 -20.12 -22.72
N ASP A 597 -9.35 -21.20 -23.50
CA ASP A 597 -9.66 -21.18 -24.93
C ASP A 597 -11.09 -20.66 -25.19
N LYS A 598 -12.05 -21.02 -24.33
CA LYS A 598 -13.41 -20.48 -24.37
C LYS A 598 -13.41 -18.97 -24.10
N ILE A 599 -12.71 -18.51 -23.07
CA ILE A 599 -12.57 -17.08 -22.75
C ILE A 599 -11.89 -16.33 -23.91
N ALA A 600 -10.89 -16.93 -24.55
CA ALA A 600 -10.22 -16.32 -25.69
C ALA A 600 -11.13 -16.13 -26.91
N ALA A 601 -12.06 -17.07 -27.14
CA ALA A 601 -12.95 -17.06 -28.29
C ALA A 601 -14.24 -16.26 -28.06
N GLU A 602 -14.81 -16.37 -26.86
CA GLU A 602 -16.17 -15.93 -26.54
C GLU A 602 -16.22 -14.88 -25.42
N GLY A 603 -15.16 -14.79 -24.62
CA GLY A 603 -15.15 -14.01 -23.40
C GLY A 603 -15.84 -14.71 -22.23
N PHE A 604 -15.93 -13.98 -21.14
CA PHE A 604 -16.65 -14.40 -19.93
C PHE A 604 -18.18 -14.39 -20.13
N ASP A 605 -18.90 -15.34 -19.55
CA ASP A 605 -20.37 -15.45 -19.64
C ASP A 605 -21.12 -14.97 -18.39
N THR A 606 -20.40 -14.71 -17.28
CA THR A 606 -20.95 -14.27 -15.99
C THR A 606 -20.43 -12.89 -15.58
N ASP A 607 -21.20 -12.16 -14.77
CA ASP A 607 -20.77 -10.88 -14.23
C ASP A 607 -19.66 -11.07 -13.19
N ARG A 608 -18.66 -10.20 -13.23
CA ARG A 608 -17.47 -10.17 -12.36
C ARG A 608 -17.34 -8.83 -11.63
N SER A 609 -18.40 -8.02 -11.66
CA SER A 609 -18.48 -6.79 -10.89
C SER A 609 -18.53 -7.08 -9.39
N GLY A 610 -18.05 -6.14 -8.59
CA GLY A 610 -17.99 -6.25 -7.15
C GLY A 610 -16.81 -5.51 -6.55
N PRO A 611 -16.70 -5.48 -5.22
CA PRO A 611 -15.68 -4.72 -4.51
C PRO A 611 -14.25 -5.02 -4.97
N SER A 612 -13.84 -6.28 -5.11
CA SER A 612 -12.52 -6.62 -5.65
C SER A 612 -12.23 -5.97 -7.01
N ALA A 613 -13.18 -6.03 -7.95
CA ALA A 613 -13.00 -5.46 -9.29
C ALA A 613 -13.00 -3.93 -9.30
N GLU A 614 -13.67 -3.27 -8.36
CA GLU A 614 -13.75 -1.80 -8.27
C GLU A 614 -12.54 -1.18 -7.54
N PHE A 615 -12.07 -1.85 -6.47
CA PHE A 615 -10.98 -1.36 -5.64
C PHE A 615 -9.59 -1.71 -6.18
N LEU A 616 -9.47 -2.78 -6.95
CA LEU A 616 -8.20 -3.33 -7.40
C LEU A 616 -8.08 -3.36 -8.93
N SER A 617 -6.88 -3.68 -9.43
CA SER A 617 -6.59 -3.74 -10.87
C SER A 617 -6.97 -2.44 -11.62
N SER A 618 -7.47 -2.52 -12.86
CA SER A 618 -7.98 -1.35 -13.62
C SER A 618 -9.26 -0.72 -13.02
N GLY A 619 -9.83 -1.27 -11.95
CA GLY A 619 -11.05 -0.75 -11.30
C GLY A 619 -12.35 -1.07 -12.06
N THR A 620 -12.28 -1.89 -13.10
CA THR A 620 -13.44 -2.41 -13.84
C THR A 620 -13.14 -3.86 -14.29
N PRO A 621 -14.10 -4.80 -14.16
CA PRO A 621 -13.89 -6.15 -14.69
C PRO A 621 -13.89 -6.16 -16.22
N ILE A 622 -13.38 -7.23 -16.83
CA ILE A 622 -13.49 -7.43 -18.28
C ILE A 622 -14.98 -7.62 -18.62
N PRO A 623 -15.56 -6.83 -19.55
CA PRO A 623 -17.00 -6.90 -19.82
C PRO A 623 -17.43 -8.26 -20.35
N ILE A 624 -18.63 -8.71 -19.96
CA ILE A 624 -19.23 -9.99 -20.39
C ILE A 624 -19.25 -10.09 -21.92
N GLY A 625 -18.89 -11.26 -22.44
CA GLY A 625 -18.90 -11.56 -23.87
C GLY A 625 -17.78 -10.88 -24.65
N THR A 626 -16.76 -10.34 -23.98
CA THR A 626 -15.58 -9.73 -24.60
C THR A 626 -14.48 -10.78 -24.78
N PRO A 627 -14.16 -11.22 -26.00
CA PRO A 627 -13.11 -12.19 -26.24
C PRO A 627 -11.72 -11.63 -25.86
N VAL A 628 -10.88 -12.48 -25.26
CA VAL A 628 -9.48 -12.14 -24.91
C VAL A 628 -8.51 -12.99 -25.76
N PRO A 629 -8.34 -12.67 -27.06
CA PRO A 629 -7.68 -13.55 -28.03
C PRO A 629 -6.19 -13.82 -27.74
N ASN A 630 -5.57 -13.02 -26.88
CA ASN A 630 -4.18 -13.12 -26.44
C ASN A 630 -4.04 -13.75 -25.04
N VAL A 631 -5.01 -14.56 -24.59
CA VAL A 631 -4.96 -15.21 -23.26
C VAL A 631 -3.61 -15.87 -22.96
N ASP A 632 -3.01 -16.59 -23.92
CA ASP A 632 -1.74 -17.29 -23.69
C ASP A 632 -0.59 -16.31 -23.42
N GLU A 633 -0.59 -15.14 -24.05
CA GLU A 633 0.41 -14.08 -23.82
C GLU A 633 0.23 -13.47 -22.43
N VAL A 634 -1.02 -13.20 -22.04
CA VAL A 634 -1.35 -12.67 -20.71
C VAL A 634 -0.96 -13.65 -19.62
N MET A 635 -1.30 -14.93 -19.78
CA MET A 635 -0.99 -15.97 -18.79
C MET A 635 0.52 -16.23 -18.69
N ALA A 636 1.27 -16.09 -19.79
CA ALA A 636 2.74 -16.16 -19.75
C ALA A 636 3.35 -14.95 -19.01
N ALA A 637 2.85 -13.73 -19.25
CA ALA A 637 3.27 -12.55 -18.49
C ALA A 637 2.91 -12.67 -17.00
N ALA A 638 1.75 -13.25 -16.69
CA ALA A 638 1.32 -13.53 -15.32
C ALA A 638 2.19 -14.60 -14.64
N GLU A 639 2.64 -15.62 -15.38
CA GLU A 639 3.60 -16.62 -14.89
C GLU A 639 4.96 -15.98 -14.60
N GLU A 640 5.46 -15.12 -15.50
CA GLU A 640 6.71 -14.37 -15.30
C GLU A 640 6.64 -13.43 -14.09
N ALA A 641 5.47 -12.82 -13.86
CA ALA A 641 5.20 -11.97 -12.70
C ALA A 641 4.90 -12.74 -11.40
N GLY A 642 4.87 -14.08 -11.43
CA GLY A 642 4.57 -14.92 -10.27
C GLY A 642 3.10 -14.92 -9.83
N ILE A 643 2.19 -14.39 -10.65
CA ILE A 643 0.74 -14.36 -10.40
C ILE A 643 0.12 -15.73 -10.71
N VAL A 644 0.66 -16.45 -11.70
CA VAL A 644 0.13 -17.71 -12.21
C VAL A 644 1.16 -18.82 -12.11
N VAL A 645 0.70 -20.03 -11.75
CA VAL A 645 1.47 -21.26 -11.86
C VAL A 645 0.84 -22.16 -12.91
N LYS A 646 1.64 -22.66 -13.85
CA LYS A 646 1.20 -23.57 -14.92
C LYS A 646 1.77 -24.98 -14.74
N ALA A 647 0.99 -26.01 -15.06
CA ALA A 647 1.45 -27.40 -15.08
C ALA A 647 0.68 -28.26 -16.10
N ASP A 648 1.26 -29.39 -16.53
CA ASP A 648 0.60 -30.29 -17.49
C ASP A 648 -0.47 -31.17 -16.81
N THR A 649 -0.37 -31.37 -15.49
CA THR A 649 -1.28 -32.19 -14.68
C THR A 649 -1.64 -31.49 -13.37
N ILE A 650 -2.78 -31.85 -12.77
CA ILE A 650 -3.20 -31.32 -11.47
C ILE A 650 -2.21 -31.73 -10.37
N GLU A 651 -1.64 -32.92 -10.46
CA GLU A 651 -0.64 -33.39 -9.51
C GLU A 651 0.63 -32.54 -9.56
N GLU A 652 1.14 -32.25 -10.75
CA GLU A 652 2.30 -31.36 -10.93
C GLU A 652 1.97 -29.92 -10.48
N LEU A 653 0.73 -29.46 -10.70
CA LEU A 653 0.28 -28.15 -10.23
C LEU A 653 0.34 -28.06 -8.70
N ALA A 654 -0.19 -29.09 -8.02
CA ALA A 654 -0.14 -29.20 -6.56
C ALA A 654 1.30 -29.21 -6.03
N GLU A 655 2.18 -30.00 -6.65
CA GLU A 655 3.60 -30.06 -6.26
C GLU A 655 4.29 -28.69 -6.37
N LYS A 656 4.01 -27.93 -7.44
CA LYS A 656 4.55 -26.57 -7.64
C LYS A 656 4.04 -25.57 -6.60
N LEU A 657 2.80 -25.74 -6.13
CA LEU A 657 2.17 -24.89 -5.12
C LEU A 657 2.45 -25.33 -3.68
N GLY A 658 3.13 -26.46 -3.48
CA GLY A 658 3.38 -27.02 -2.14
C GLY A 658 2.17 -27.70 -1.51
N MET A 659 1.15 -28.05 -2.30
CA MET A 659 -0.05 -28.77 -1.87
C MET A 659 0.14 -30.28 -1.97
N ASP A 660 -0.70 -31.06 -1.28
CA ASP A 660 -0.75 -32.52 -1.47
C ASP A 660 -1.41 -32.85 -2.83
N PRO A 661 -0.70 -33.53 -3.77
CA PRO A 661 -1.26 -33.87 -5.08
C PRO A 661 -2.53 -34.71 -5.02
N ALA A 662 -2.65 -35.60 -4.02
CA ALA A 662 -3.83 -36.43 -3.88
C ALA A 662 -5.06 -35.63 -3.41
N VAL A 663 -4.84 -34.58 -2.60
CA VAL A 663 -5.92 -33.72 -2.10
C VAL A 663 -6.46 -32.86 -3.25
N LEU A 664 -5.59 -32.13 -3.95
CA LEU A 664 -6.03 -31.25 -5.04
C LEU A 664 -6.71 -32.03 -6.17
N SER A 665 -6.16 -33.18 -6.58
CA SER A 665 -6.79 -34.03 -7.60
C SER A 665 -8.18 -34.51 -7.17
N ALA A 666 -8.34 -34.90 -5.89
CA ALA A 666 -9.65 -35.32 -5.37
C ALA A 666 -10.65 -34.14 -5.30
N THR A 667 -10.19 -32.94 -4.94
CA THR A 667 -11.01 -31.72 -4.94
C THR A 667 -11.52 -31.41 -6.35
N VAL A 668 -10.64 -31.43 -7.36
CA VAL A 668 -11.00 -31.19 -8.77
C VAL A 668 -11.99 -32.25 -9.27
N GLU A 669 -11.74 -33.54 -9.00
CA GLU A 669 -12.64 -34.63 -9.40
C GLU A 669 -14.03 -34.48 -8.76
N THR A 670 -14.08 -34.15 -7.48
CA THR A 670 -15.33 -33.96 -6.73
C THR A 670 -16.12 -32.78 -7.27
N TYR A 671 -15.46 -31.64 -7.46
CA TYR A 671 -16.08 -30.43 -8.02
C TYR A 671 -16.63 -30.67 -9.43
N ASN A 672 -15.85 -31.32 -10.30
CA ASN A 672 -16.30 -31.70 -11.63
C ASN A 672 -17.53 -32.62 -11.59
N GLY A 673 -17.66 -33.47 -10.56
CA GLY A 673 -18.85 -34.26 -10.29
C GLY A 673 -20.09 -33.41 -9.96
N TYR A 674 -19.92 -32.32 -9.21
CA TYR A 674 -20.99 -31.34 -8.96
C TYR A 674 -21.41 -30.62 -10.24
N CYS A 675 -20.45 -30.22 -11.08
CA CYS A 675 -20.74 -29.62 -12.39
C CYS A 675 -21.55 -30.57 -13.28
N ASP A 676 -21.20 -31.86 -13.33
CA ASP A 676 -21.93 -32.88 -14.08
C ASP A 676 -23.35 -33.12 -13.51
N ALA A 677 -23.53 -32.99 -12.19
CA ALA A 677 -24.82 -33.13 -11.52
C ALA A 677 -25.70 -31.87 -11.61
N GLY A 678 -25.10 -30.70 -11.83
CA GLY A 678 -25.76 -29.38 -11.80
C GLY A 678 -26.11 -28.91 -10.38
N VAL A 679 -25.49 -29.47 -9.35
CA VAL A 679 -25.70 -29.11 -7.94
C VAL A 679 -24.41 -29.27 -7.15
N ASP A 680 -23.97 -28.19 -6.49
CA ASP A 680 -22.88 -28.22 -5.51
C ASP A 680 -23.41 -28.64 -4.15
N GLU A 681 -23.19 -29.91 -3.79
CA GLU A 681 -23.61 -30.45 -2.50
C GLU A 681 -22.72 -30.00 -1.34
N GLN A 682 -21.55 -29.40 -1.63
CA GLN A 682 -20.58 -29.00 -0.60
C GLN A 682 -20.87 -27.60 -0.05
N PHE A 683 -20.98 -26.60 -0.93
CA PHE A 683 -21.16 -25.20 -0.54
C PHE A 683 -22.36 -24.52 -1.19
N GLY A 684 -23.14 -25.24 -2.01
CA GLY A 684 -24.34 -24.69 -2.62
C GLY A 684 -24.08 -23.62 -3.68
N LYS A 685 -22.91 -23.62 -4.35
CA LYS A 685 -22.66 -22.77 -5.52
C LYS A 685 -23.83 -22.86 -6.51
N PRO A 686 -24.43 -21.73 -6.92
CA PRO A 686 -25.52 -21.72 -7.89
C PRO A 686 -25.12 -22.41 -9.20
N ALA A 687 -26.07 -23.14 -9.80
CA ALA A 687 -25.81 -23.97 -10.98
C ALA A 687 -25.30 -23.17 -12.20
N GLU A 688 -25.61 -21.88 -12.29
CA GLU A 688 -25.12 -21.00 -13.36
C GLU A 688 -23.62 -20.67 -13.24
N PHE A 689 -23.03 -20.86 -12.06
CA PHE A 689 -21.59 -20.70 -11.81
C PHE A 689 -20.85 -22.04 -11.73
N LEU A 690 -21.52 -23.17 -11.99
CA LEU A 690 -20.82 -24.46 -12.09
C LEU A 690 -20.14 -24.56 -13.45
N ASP A 691 -18.85 -24.23 -13.48
CA ASP A 691 -18.00 -24.42 -14.65
C ASP A 691 -16.99 -25.56 -14.40
N LYS A 692 -16.86 -26.48 -15.35
CA LYS A 692 -16.07 -27.70 -15.17
C LYS A 692 -14.60 -27.41 -15.47
N VAL A 693 -13.69 -27.88 -14.61
CA VAL A 693 -12.25 -27.89 -14.92
C VAL A 693 -12.00 -28.95 -15.99
N GLY A 694 -11.81 -28.49 -17.23
CA GLY A 694 -11.72 -29.32 -18.45
C GLY A 694 -10.32 -29.86 -18.73
N GLU A 695 -9.99 -30.06 -20.01
CA GLU A 695 -8.67 -30.56 -20.42
C GLU A 695 -7.55 -29.53 -20.21
N GLY A 696 -6.40 -30.01 -19.71
CA GLY A 696 -5.21 -29.21 -19.42
C GLY A 696 -4.41 -28.77 -20.68
N PRO A 697 -3.28 -28.05 -20.51
CA PRO A 697 -2.59 -27.75 -19.25
C PRO A 697 -3.41 -26.94 -18.26
N TYR A 698 -3.04 -27.00 -16.99
CA TYR A 698 -3.75 -26.37 -15.89
C TYR A 698 -3.00 -25.16 -15.38
N TYR A 699 -3.77 -24.18 -14.92
CA TYR A 699 -3.30 -22.90 -14.43
C TYR A 699 -3.90 -22.65 -13.05
N CYS A 700 -3.07 -22.16 -12.13
CA CYS A 700 -3.51 -21.66 -10.85
C CYS A 700 -3.21 -20.16 -10.79
N VAL A 701 -4.23 -19.34 -10.55
CA VAL A 701 -4.03 -17.94 -10.17
C VAL A 701 -3.85 -17.87 -8.66
N ILE A 702 -2.73 -17.31 -8.21
CA ILE A 702 -2.47 -17.06 -6.79
C ILE A 702 -3.15 -15.76 -6.40
N MET A 703 -4.11 -15.86 -5.49
CA MET A 703 -4.88 -14.74 -4.99
C MET A 703 -4.50 -14.42 -3.55
N ALA A 704 -4.54 -13.14 -3.21
CA ALA A 704 -4.35 -12.63 -1.87
C ALA A 704 -5.67 -12.11 -1.30
N SER A 705 -5.89 -12.39 -0.02
CA SER A 705 -6.94 -11.79 0.79
C SER A 705 -6.48 -10.42 1.24
N TYR A 706 -7.18 -9.35 0.85
CA TYR A 706 -6.79 -7.99 1.16
C TYR A 706 -7.42 -7.50 2.46
N CYS A 707 -6.59 -7.22 3.47
CA CYS A 707 -6.99 -6.65 4.74
C CYS A 707 -6.91 -5.12 4.77
N TYR A 708 -7.75 -4.47 5.57
CA TYR A 708 -7.67 -3.02 5.85
C TYR A 708 -7.05 -2.69 7.21
N GLY A 709 -7.02 -3.67 8.11
CA GLY A 709 -6.69 -3.48 9.51
C GLY A 709 -6.77 -4.80 10.28
N SER A 710 -6.15 -4.82 11.46
CA SER A 710 -6.31 -5.89 12.43
C SER A 710 -7.57 -5.64 13.24
N CYS A 711 -8.32 -6.67 13.64
CA CYS A 711 -9.54 -6.43 14.43
C CYS A 711 -9.32 -6.53 15.95
N GLY A 712 -8.35 -7.35 16.38
CA GLY A 712 -8.02 -7.53 17.78
C GLY A 712 -7.03 -6.48 18.30
N GLY A 713 -6.86 -6.40 19.62
CA GLY A 713 -5.98 -5.39 20.21
C GLY A 713 -5.78 -5.52 21.71
N LEU A 714 -5.52 -4.41 22.38
CA LEU A 714 -5.37 -4.29 23.82
C LEU A 714 -6.69 -4.55 24.54
N ASN A 715 -6.60 -5.19 25.70
CA ASN A 715 -7.73 -5.41 26.58
C ASN A 715 -8.05 -4.12 27.35
N ILE A 716 -9.32 -3.71 27.35
CA ILE A 716 -9.79 -2.50 28.03
C ILE A 716 -11.03 -2.75 28.89
N ASN A 717 -11.28 -1.91 29.89
CA ASN A 717 -12.57 -1.86 30.59
C ASN A 717 -13.56 -0.91 29.90
N SER A 718 -14.76 -0.75 30.46
CA SER A 718 -15.80 0.16 29.95
C SER A 718 -15.35 1.61 29.86
N ASP A 719 -14.34 2.03 30.61
CA ASP A 719 -13.81 3.40 30.65
C ASP A 719 -12.61 3.58 29.69
N MET A 720 -12.39 2.62 28.78
CA MET A 720 -11.28 2.58 27.81
C MET A 720 -9.89 2.49 28.45
N GLN A 721 -9.79 2.18 29.75
CA GLN A 721 -8.53 1.99 30.45
C GLN A 721 -7.93 0.64 30.07
N VAL A 722 -6.63 0.62 29.77
CA VAL A 722 -5.92 -0.61 29.42
C VAL A 722 -5.77 -1.50 30.67
N LEU A 723 -6.09 -2.78 30.49
CA LEU A 723 -5.99 -3.81 31.50
C LEU A 723 -4.70 -4.60 31.32
N ALA A 724 -4.09 -5.03 32.42
CA ALA A 724 -2.96 -5.94 32.41
C ALA A 724 -3.36 -7.36 31.95
N GLU A 725 -2.38 -8.24 31.79
CA GLU A 725 -2.59 -9.64 31.37
C GLU A 725 -3.59 -10.43 32.24
N ASP A 726 -3.79 -10.04 33.51
CA ASP A 726 -4.77 -10.68 34.39
C ASP A 726 -6.23 -10.34 34.03
N GLY A 727 -6.44 -9.37 33.13
CA GLY A 727 -7.75 -8.92 32.68
C GLY A 727 -8.56 -8.13 33.71
N GLU A 728 -7.96 -7.75 34.85
CA GLU A 728 -8.63 -7.06 35.96
C GLU A 728 -7.88 -5.80 36.41
N THR A 729 -6.54 -5.83 36.41
CA THR A 729 -5.70 -4.73 36.89
C THR A 729 -5.59 -3.63 35.83
N VAL A 730 -5.97 -2.41 36.19
CA VAL A 730 -5.79 -1.23 35.32
C VAL A 730 -4.33 -0.78 35.32
N ILE A 731 -3.77 -0.54 34.13
CA ILE A 731 -2.52 0.20 33.96
C ILE A 731 -2.86 1.69 34.01
N ASN A 732 -2.49 2.34 35.11
CA ASN A 732 -2.93 3.71 35.38
C ASN A 732 -2.36 4.67 34.31
N GLY A 733 -3.18 5.63 33.87
CA GLY A 733 -2.78 6.62 32.87
C GLY A 733 -2.71 6.11 31.43
N LEU A 734 -3.04 4.83 31.16
CA LEU A 734 -3.02 4.27 29.81
C LEU A 734 -4.42 3.89 29.32
N TYR A 735 -4.76 4.35 28.12
CA TYR A 735 -6.06 4.14 27.47
C TYR A 735 -5.84 3.67 26.02
N ALA A 736 -6.82 2.94 25.46
CA ALA A 736 -6.77 2.48 24.06
C ALA A 736 -8.14 2.56 23.39
N VAL A 737 -8.17 3.09 22.16
CA VAL A 737 -9.41 3.36 21.40
C VAL A 737 -9.31 2.91 19.96
N GLY A 738 -10.47 2.70 19.33
CA GLY A 738 -10.57 2.22 17.96
C GLY A 738 -9.94 0.84 17.80
N THR A 739 -9.23 0.66 16.70
CA THR A 739 -8.60 -0.62 16.31
C THR A 739 -7.57 -1.11 17.32
N ASP A 740 -6.98 -0.23 18.15
CA ASP A 740 -6.06 -0.63 19.21
C ASP A 740 -6.74 -1.42 20.34
N SER A 741 -8.08 -1.45 20.39
CA SER A 741 -8.86 -2.15 21.42
C SER A 741 -10.12 -2.85 20.89
N MET A 742 -10.32 -2.89 19.56
CA MET A 742 -11.60 -3.30 18.96
C MET A 742 -11.97 -4.78 19.24
N GLY A 743 -10.98 -5.62 19.53
CA GLY A 743 -11.20 -7.04 19.82
C GLY A 743 -12.21 -7.29 20.95
N VAL A 744 -12.39 -6.35 21.88
CA VAL A 744 -13.38 -6.42 22.96
C VAL A 744 -14.83 -6.53 22.49
N LEU A 745 -15.12 -6.14 21.25
CA LEU A 745 -16.47 -6.21 20.67
C LEU A 745 -16.82 -7.58 20.11
N PHE A 746 -15.84 -8.49 19.98
CA PHE A 746 -15.95 -9.65 19.10
C PHE A 746 -15.53 -10.96 19.76
N THR A 747 -15.44 -12.01 18.94
CA THR A 747 -14.83 -13.30 19.24
C THR A 747 -13.81 -13.60 18.14
N GLU A 748 -12.69 -14.23 18.48
CA GLU A 748 -11.73 -14.73 17.47
C GLU A 748 -12.26 -15.88 16.61
N LYS A 749 -13.42 -16.45 16.96
CA LYS A 749 -14.07 -17.57 16.28
C LYS A 749 -14.85 -17.18 15.02
N LYS A 750 -14.91 -15.89 14.70
CA LYS A 750 -15.74 -15.33 13.63
C LYS A 750 -15.01 -14.18 12.94
N PRO A 751 -15.38 -13.82 11.70
CA PRO A 751 -14.93 -12.57 11.13
C PRO A 751 -15.51 -11.40 11.94
N TYR A 752 -14.94 -10.22 11.78
CA TYR A 752 -15.54 -9.01 12.31
C TYR A 752 -16.95 -8.82 11.69
N VAL A 753 -17.85 -8.24 12.48
CA VAL A 753 -19.32 -8.41 12.38
C VAL A 753 -19.97 -8.02 11.05
N THR A 754 -21.16 -8.58 10.84
CA THR A 754 -22.09 -8.27 9.73
C THR A 754 -22.85 -6.94 9.86
N TYR A 755 -22.35 -6.03 10.71
CA TYR A 755 -22.91 -4.68 10.88
C TYR A 755 -22.00 -3.69 10.18
N GLY A 756 -22.38 -3.27 8.96
CA GLY A 756 -21.55 -2.39 8.14
C GLY A 756 -21.12 -1.13 8.88
N GLY A 757 -19.85 -0.74 8.72
CA GLY A 757 -19.25 0.41 9.39
C GLY A 757 -18.80 0.20 10.85
N ALA A 758 -18.85 -1.02 11.40
CA ALA A 758 -18.55 -1.29 12.81
C ALA A 758 -17.16 -0.79 13.27
N ASN A 759 -16.09 -1.00 12.50
CA ASN A 759 -14.74 -0.54 12.87
C ASN A 759 -14.67 0.99 12.97
N ASN A 760 -15.06 1.70 11.91
CA ASN A 760 -15.01 3.15 11.91
C ASN A 760 -15.97 3.78 12.94
N GLY A 761 -17.14 3.16 13.14
CA GLY A 761 -18.08 3.51 14.21
C GLY A 761 -17.45 3.35 15.58
N TRP A 762 -16.86 2.19 15.89
CA TRP A 762 -16.13 1.97 17.15
C TRP A 762 -14.98 2.96 17.30
N GLY A 763 -14.24 3.24 16.23
CA GLY A 763 -13.20 4.25 16.19
C GLY A 763 -13.68 5.59 16.75
N MET A 764 -14.73 6.16 16.17
CA MET A 764 -15.27 7.45 16.61
C MET A 764 -15.92 7.40 17.99
N VAL A 765 -16.68 6.33 18.28
CA VAL A 765 -17.42 6.20 19.53
C VAL A 765 -16.45 6.01 20.71
N SER A 766 -15.53 5.05 20.63
CA SER A 766 -14.56 4.82 21.71
C SER A 766 -13.65 6.03 21.95
N GLY A 767 -13.25 6.74 20.88
CA GLY A 767 -12.49 7.99 20.99
C GLY A 767 -13.26 9.06 21.75
N TYR A 768 -14.48 9.37 21.30
CA TYR A 768 -15.37 10.34 21.98
C TYR A 768 -15.60 10.00 23.45
N LEU A 769 -15.96 8.74 23.75
CA LEU A 769 -16.26 8.29 25.11
C LEU A 769 -15.04 8.36 26.02
N CYS A 770 -13.84 8.04 25.52
CA CYS A 770 -12.58 8.17 26.26
C CYS A 770 -12.27 9.65 26.57
N GLY A 771 -12.35 10.53 25.56
CA GLY A 771 -12.08 11.95 25.72
C GLY A 771 -13.03 12.63 26.72
N LYS A 772 -14.33 12.34 26.61
CA LYS A 772 -15.34 12.82 27.59
C LYS A 772 -15.08 12.28 29.00
N GLY A 773 -14.81 10.98 29.13
CA GLY A 773 -14.56 10.34 30.42
C GLY A 773 -13.35 10.93 31.15
N LEU A 774 -12.28 11.28 30.42
CA LEU A 774 -11.11 11.94 31.01
C LEU A 774 -11.43 13.33 31.56
N GLY A 775 -12.35 14.07 30.94
CA GLY A 775 -12.82 15.35 31.46
C GLY A 775 -13.42 15.23 32.85
N GLU A 776 -14.20 14.17 33.10
CA GLU A 776 -14.77 13.89 34.41
C GLU A 776 -13.70 13.48 35.43
N LEU A 777 -12.70 12.70 34.99
CA LEU A 777 -11.64 12.18 35.86
C LEU A 777 -10.65 13.29 36.29
N LEU A 778 -10.12 14.04 35.33
CA LEU A 778 -8.99 14.96 35.54
C LEU A 778 -9.42 16.35 36.02
N ASN A 779 -10.67 16.77 35.80
CA ASN A 779 -11.17 18.03 36.37
C ASN A 779 -11.60 17.92 37.85
N GLN A 780 -11.60 16.71 38.43
CA GLN A 780 -11.95 16.47 39.84
C GLN A 780 -10.75 16.53 40.80
N GLU A 781 -9.53 16.53 40.28
CA GLU A 781 -8.27 16.67 41.03
C GLU A 781 -7.78 18.13 41.06
#